data_AF-A0A517MUA3-F1
#
_entry.id   AF-A0A517MUA3-F1
#
_cell.length_a   1.000
_cell.length_b   1.000
_cell.length_c   1.000
_cell.angle_alpha   90.00
_cell.angle_beta   90.00
_cell.angle_gamma   90.00
#
_symmetry.space_group_name_H-M   'P 1'
#
loop_
_entity.id
_entity.type
_entity.pdbx_description
1 polymer ?
#
loop_
_entity_poly.entity_id
_entity_poly.type
_entity_poly.pdbx_seq_one_letter_code
_entity_poly.pdbx_strand_id
1 'polypeptide(L)'
;MAWSSFWRVTTLTLSGLLIVRMVLLTAMATAQFDAIYNLPGDTLPAIVGSNSQVNVGEGSGTGVIQFGETNSTSTNIELNVQGGTVTSVSNSYGGVTVNLYGSNNGNLRAYEGVVANYLTGVNELVIISYEGSEVNVLGGQNERVSLVGGTVKISGGTTGYMNLGNAATLGELYVTGGYLNDLYADEPSLVHQTGGAINRLVSTDDNQSTIFGGRIGSIWNTTYGGDVTIIGSQFELDGVPIAGLETVGNEISFVQPTIGGVLSAVLEDGSTIAIGVSNYDGEVAHDPLVLRRSTSPAASPSPINLPADPTPAGLRAGQVLTVGAGATLPPIFAAHRGSVVNLQAGGEIGHGFRATAATVNVSGGTLGPQSQVQPGTVVYQSGGRIGSEFTVLPGGTFAMSGGTIADGLQSFTTYGAVRGQGNVELYGGDFEINGVPVAGLDQPGASVELRLTINEWLTGVLADGTPIALSDMDSSGFGVSSHGIVTLVSQQPAAPVASNTILNHYAPELVGIRGDQTIQVLSGGSLGEDFNAGVGSMIRVDAGGSVGNNLEVTGGYVHLNGGSIGHEADLLNGSHLQLDSGSIEYNLHAYSGSSIEIQDGSTQSIQLGNETTASVYGGSVAVLSATAGSLATIKAGAFGSVSADSDNMTEDVPAEVNLVGATSGRLTSSDGSIVRMMGGLVDGHVGGSKSEISLSGGVWIDDTFDIRDTEIRVSGGIILGRLYLRDFISAPIPKLLLFGTEFYIDGQPVNLAEGESQSITERGIELSGVLSDGSTFEFDLSSQLFVDDYLSQTGELTITRVSRRQGDFSDDAAVDGEDFLSWQKAMSTGSLDADADHDGLVTEHDGTIWGVRYGTDYSRPGDQNHDGTVDGGDFLSWQADSQAIAKYDRTFLWHENFGGTYVAESAAHSVPEPSAMVAALLGGMTLGTTRRMRRGVSR
;
A
#
# COMPACT_ATOMS: atom_id res chain seq x y z
N MET A 1 35.98 -10.59 39.78
CA MET A 1 36.04 -11.82 38.97
C MET A 1 35.01 -11.87 37.84
N ALA A 2 34.16 -10.86 37.64
CA ALA A 2 33.15 -10.82 36.57
C ALA A 2 33.62 -10.24 35.21
N TRP A 3 34.86 -9.73 35.13
CA TRP A 3 35.39 -9.09 33.91
C TRP A 3 36.17 -10.06 32.99
N SER A 4 36.53 -11.27 33.45
CA SER A 4 37.30 -12.24 32.66
C SER A 4 36.45 -13.20 31.84
N SER A 5 35.16 -13.31 32.11
CA SER A 5 34.22 -14.17 31.39
C SER A 5 33.70 -13.53 30.10
N PHE A 6 33.53 -12.20 30.08
CA PHE A 6 33.06 -11.48 28.88
C PHE A 6 34.05 -11.60 27.72
N TRP A 7 35.35 -11.43 27.97
CA TRP A 7 36.38 -11.63 26.94
C TRP A 7 36.45 -13.05 26.41
N ARG A 8 36.17 -14.09 27.20
CA ARG A 8 36.30 -15.48 26.73
C ARG A 8 35.23 -15.88 25.71
N VAL A 9 34.01 -15.34 25.82
CA VAL A 9 32.92 -15.67 24.91
C VAL A 9 33.04 -14.92 23.58
N THR A 10 33.36 -13.61 23.61
CA THR A 10 33.62 -12.85 22.37
C THR A 10 34.87 -13.33 21.64
N THR A 11 35.90 -13.77 22.37
CA THR A 11 37.10 -14.32 21.72
C THR A 11 36.82 -15.68 21.08
N LEU A 12 35.89 -16.51 21.57
CA LEU A 12 35.57 -17.81 20.96
C LEU A 12 34.75 -17.69 19.66
N THR A 13 33.82 -16.75 19.57
CA THR A 13 33.06 -16.48 18.33
C THR A 13 33.88 -15.71 17.30
N LEU A 14 34.65 -14.70 17.70
CA LEU A 14 35.61 -14.06 16.78
C LEU A 14 36.70 -15.04 16.35
N SER A 15 37.24 -15.88 17.24
CA SER A 15 38.25 -16.87 16.84
C SER A 15 37.67 -17.95 15.94
N GLY A 16 36.41 -18.35 16.09
CA GLY A 16 35.75 -19.28 15.16
C GLY A 16 35.65 -18.70 13.74
N LEU A 17 35.19 -17.46 13.61
CA LEU A 17 35.13 -16.76 12.32
C LEU A 17 36.52 -16.44 11.76
N LEU A 18 37.48 -16.05 12.60
CA LEU A 18 38.85 -15.79 12.20
C LEU A 18 39.60 -17.07 11.84
N ILE A 19 39.26 -18.22 12.45
CA ILE A 19 39.82 -19.53 12.12
C ILE A 19 39.20 -20.07 10.83
N VAL A 20 37.91 -19.82 10.53
CA VAL A 20 37.37 -20.13 9.19
C VAL A 20 38.03 -19.25 8.13
N ARG A 21 38.19 -17.95 8.38
CA ARG A 21 38.94 -17.04 7.49
C ARG A 21 40.42 -17.44 7.38
N MET A 22 41.08 -17.83 8.48
CA MET A 22 42.50 -18.21 8.48
C MET A 22 42.75 -19.61 7.95
N VAL A 23 41.85 -20.58 8.14
CA VAL A 23 41.98 -21.94 7.58
C VAL A 23 41.72 -21.91 6.07
N LEU A 24 40.85 -21.02 5.57
CA LEU A 24 40.75 -20.70 4.15
C LEU A 24 42.02 -19.97 3.61
N LEU A 25 42.74 -19.22 4.45
CA LEU A 25 43.97 -18.52 4.06
C LEU A 25 45.27 -19.32 4.25
N THR A 26 45.31 -20.37 5.10
CA THR A 26 46.56 -21.07 5.47
C THR A 26 46.69 -22.49 4.93
N ALA A 27 45.66 -22.99 4.22
CA ALA A 27 45.78 -24.13 3.32
C ALA A 27 45.53 -23.72 1.86
N MET A 28 45.99 -22.53 1.44
CA MET A 28 46.28 -22.32 0.03
C MET A 28 47.53 -23.15 -0.30
N ALA A 29 47.37 -24.46 -0.49
CA ALA A 29 48.03 -25.04 -1.65
C ALA A 29 47.60 -24.11 -2.79
N THR A 30 48.52 -23.30 -3.31
CA THR A 30 48.21 -22.40 -4.43
C THR A 30 47.62 -23.30 -5.50
N ALA A 31 46.29 -23.32 -5.62
CA ALA A 31 45.65 -24.00 -6.70
C ALA A 31 46.21 -23.31 -7.93
N GLN A 32 47.06 -24.02 -8.67
CA GLN A 32 47.63 -23.47 -9.89
C GLN A 32 46.50 -23.52 -10.91
N PHE A 33 45.77 -22.42 -11.02
CA PHE A 33 44.88 -22.17 -12.13
C PHE A 33 45.73 -21.75 -13.33
N ASP A 34 45.43 -22.33 -14.50
CA ASP A 34 46.06 -21.99 -15.77
C ASP A 34 45.62 -20.59 -16.23
N ALA A 35 44.39 -20.19 -15.88
CA ALA A 35 43.84 -18.86 -16.16
C ALA A 35 43.18 -18.26 -14.92
N ILE A 36 43.42 -16.98 -14.66
CA ILE A 36 42.76 -16.20 -13.60
C ILE A 36 42.22 -14.93 -14.24
N TYR A 37 40.92 -14.69 -14.11
CA TYR A 37 40.23 -13.52 -14.62
C TYR A 37 39.69 -12.68 -13.45
N ASN A 38 40.01 -11.39 -13.40
CA ASN A 38 39.60 -10.45 -12.36
C ASN A 38 38.76 -9.34 -12.97
N LEU A 39 37.45 -9.36 -12.74
CA LEU A 39 36.53 -8.33 -13.23
C LEU A 39 36.56 -7.10 -12.32
N PRO A 40 36.48 -5.88 -12.90
CA PRO A 40 36.13 -5.59 -14.29
C PRO A 40 37.34 -5.51 -15.24
N GLY A 41 38.56 -5.77 -14.74
CA GLY A 41 39.81 -5.54 -15.48
C GLY A 41 40.03 -6.50 -16.65
N ASP A 42 39.57 -7.75 -16.53
CA ASP A 42 39.70 -8.77 -17.56
C ASP A 42 38.41 -8.94 -18.38
N THR A 43 38.55 -9.40 -19.63
CA THR A 43 37.41 -9.84 -20.45
C THR A 43 37.27 -11.35 -20.37
N LEU A 44 36.08 -11.83 -20.00
CA LEU A 44 35.84 -13.27 -19.95
C LEU A 44 35.57 -13.86 -21.33
N PRO A 45 36.03 -15.11 -21.60
CA PRO A 45 35.57 -15.86 -22.75
C PRO A 45 34.09 -16.23 -22.60
N ALA A 46 33.44 -16.59 -23.71
CA ALA A 46 32.06 -17.08 -23.68
C ALA A 46 31.89 -18.36 -22.83
N ILE A 47 32.94 -19.20 -22.78
CA ILE A 47 33.02 -20.41 -21.96
C ILE A 47 34.32 -20.35 -21.15
N VAL A 48 34.20 -20.43 -19.84
CA VAL A 48 35.35 -20.58 -18.93
C VAL A 48 35.64 -22.07 -18.78
N GLY A 49 36.79 -22.54 -19.27
CA GLY A 49 37.20 -23.94 -19.25
C GLY A 49 37.95 -24.36 -17.98
N SER A 50 38.39 -25.62 -17.92
CA SER A 50 39.09 -26.21 -16.76
C SER A 50 40.28 -25.40 -16.24
N ASN A 51 40.64 -25.61 -14.97
CA ASN A 51 41.75 -24.92 -14.29
C ASN A 51 41.67 -23.40 -14.39
N SER A 52 40.47 -22.83 -14.33
CA SER A 52 40.27 -21.38 -14.40
C SER A 52 39.66 -20.83 -13.12
N GLN A 53 40.10 -19.65 -12.70
CA GLN A 53 39.47 -18.89 -11.63
C GLN A 53 38.91 -17.58 -12.16
N VAL A 54 37.71 -17.22 -11.76
CA VAL A 54 37.07 -15.93 -12.06
C VAL A 54 36.75 -15.22 -10.76
N ASN A 55 37.26 -14.01 -10.58
CA ASN A 55 36.99 -13.15 -9.43
C ASN A 55 36.17 -11.94 -9.89
N VAL A 56 34.99 -11.74 -9.30
CA VAL A 56 34.08 -10.65 -9.63
C VAL A 56 34.02 -9.70 -8.44
N GLY A 57 34.67 -8.55 -8.56
CA GLY A 57 34.65 -7.50 -7.55
C GLY A 57 33.37 -6.64 -7.60
N GLU A 58 33.22 -5.78 -6.60
CA GLU A 58 32.12 -4.82 -6.49
C GLU A 58 31.96 -3.96 -7.75
N GLY A 59 30.71 -3.69 -8.14
CA GLY A 59 30.35 -2.91 -9.33
C GLY A 59 30.64 -3.61 -10.68
N SER A 60 31.13 -4.84 -10.67
CA SER A 60 31.39 -5.63 -11.87
C SER A 60 30.31 -6.68 -12.09
N GLY A 61 30.11 -7.11 -13.33
CA GLY A 61 29.27 -8.27 -13.60
C GLY A 61 29.79 -9.17 -14.69
N THR A 62 29.40 -10.43 -14.63
CA THR A 62 29.86 -11.45 -15.60
C THR A 62 29.15 -11.33 -16.94
N GLY A 63 27.94 -10.76 -17.01
CA GLY A 63 27.06 -10.98 -18.17
C GLY A 63 26.66 -12.46 -18.28
N VAL A 64 26.18 -12.88 -19.46
CA VAL A 64 25.75 -14.26 -19.74
C VAL A 64 26.98 -15.09 -20.06
N ILE A 65 27.44 -15.89 -19.09
CA ILE A 65 28.65 -16.71 -19.22
C ILE A 65 28.36 -18.14 -18.81
N GLN A 66 28.95 -19.06 -19.55
CA GLN A 66 28.96 -20.47 -19.25
C GLN A 66 30.27 -20.85 -18.52
N PHE A 67 30.15 -21.49 -17.37
CA PHE A 67 31.27 -22.04 -16.62
C PHE A 67 31.29 -23.55 -16.82
N GLY A 68 32.35 -24.05 -17.45
CA GLY A 68 32.47 -25.45 -17.84
C GLY A 68 31.72 -25.81 -19.12
N GLU A 69 32.12 -26.91 -19.73
CA GLU A 69 31.49 -27.48 -20.92
C GLU A 69 30.18 -28.19 -20.57
N THR A 70 29.19 -28.16 -21.46
CA THR A 70 27.85 -28.76 -21.22
C THR A 70 27.86 -30.28 -21.04
N ASN A 71 28.97 -30.93 -21.33
CA ASN A 71 29.19 -32.36 -21.14
C ASN A 71 29.81 -32.71 -19.77
N SER A 72 29.94 -31.72 -18.87
CA SER A 72 30.50 -31.87 -17.52
C SER A 72 31.92 -32.43 -17.46
N THR A 73 32.70 -32.31 -18.54
CA THR A 73 34.12 -32.76 -18.59
C THR A 73 35.10 -31.74 -18.02
N SER A 74 34.64 -30.52 -17.75
CA SER A 74 35.47 -29.49 -17.14
C SER A 74 35.77 -29.83 -15.68
N THR A 75 36.93 -29.39 -15.19
CA THR A 75 37.35 -29.62 -13.80
C THR A 75 38.09 -28.42 -13.25
N ASN A 76 38.03 -28.23 -11.94
CA ASN A 76 38.82 -27.21 -11.24
C ASN A 76 38.54 -25.79 -11.77
N ILE A 77 37.26 -25.44 -11.92
CA ILE A 77 36.81 -24.08 -12.21
C ILE A 77 36.31 -23.45 -10.93
N GLU A 78 36.72 -22.22 -10.64
CA GLU A 78 36.26 -21.48 -9.47
C GLU A 78 35.71 -20.11 -9.88
N LEU A 79 34.48 -19.80 -9.46
CA LEU A 79 33.87 -18.47 -9.60
C LEU A 79 33.69 -17.85 -8.21
N ASN A 80 34.41 -16.78 -7.93
CA ASN A 80 34.32 -16.03 -6.69
C ASN A 80 33.67 -14.67 -6.95
N VAL A 81 32.50 -14.42 -6.37
CA VAL A 81 31.81 -13.14 -6.48
C VAL A 81 31.87 -12.44 -5.12
N GLN A 82 32.55 -11.30 -5.05
CA GLN A 82 32.73 -10.52 -3.82
C GLN A 82 32.20 -9.10 -4.04
N GLY A 83 30.93 -8.86 -3.72
CA GLY A 83 30.24 -7.58 -3.92
C GLY A 83 29.81 -7.27 -5.36
N GLY A 84 30.24 -8.07 -6.35
CA GLY A 84 29.84 -7.92 -7.74
C GLY A 84 28.40 -8.38 -8.02
N THR A 85 27.94 -8.23 -9.27
CA THR A 85 26.61 -8.63 -9.70
C THR A 85 26.70 -9.74 -10.76
N VAL A 86 26.08 -10.90 -10.51
CA VAL A 86 25.92 -11.92 -11.57
C VAL A 86 24.66 -11.56 -12.35
N THR A 87 24.74 -10.62 -13.28
CA THR A 87 23.57 -9.93 -13.88
C THR A 87 22.66 -10.81 -14.76
N SER A 88 22.94 -12.09 -14.95
CA SER A 88 22.16 -12.96 -15.84
C SER A 88 22.34 -14.46 -15.53
N VAL A 89 21.63 -15.32 -16.28
CA VAL A 89 21.69 -16.79 -16.15
C VAL A 89 23.13 -17.28 -16.37
N SER A 90 23.84 -17.60 -15.30
CA SER A 90 25.12 -18.31 -15.38
C SER A 90 24.87 -19.81 -15.34
N ASN A 91 25.12 -20.50 -16.45
CA ASN A 91 25.09 -21.95 -16.51
C ASN A 91 26.44 -22.48 -16.02
N SER A 92 26.44 -23.19 -14.89
CA SER A 92 27.63 -23.86 -14.37
C SER A 92 27.49 -25.36 -14.56
N TYR A 93 28.47 -25.99 -15.19
CA TYR A 93 28.51 -27.43 -15.43
C TYR A 93 29.56 -28.11 -14.54
N GLY A 94 29.71 -29.43 -14.66
CA GLY A 94 30.57 -30.22 -13.79
C GLY A 94 31.97 -29.64 -13.58
N GLY A 95 32.45 -29.76 -12.33
CA GLY A 95 33.78 -29.30 -11.93
C GLY A 95 33.89 -27.82 -11.58
N VAL A 96 32.76 -27.10 -11.53
CA VAL A 96 32.69 -25.69 -11.10
C VAL A 96 32.36 -25.58 -9.61
N THR A 97 33.15 -24.79 -8.89
CA THR A 97 32.80 -24.27 -7.56
C THR A 97 32.44 -22.80 -7.68
N VAL A 98 31.23 -22.43 -7.26
CA VAL A 98 30.77 -21.04 -7.23
C VAL A 98 30.74 -20.58 -5.78
N ASN A 99 31.38 -19.47 -5.44
CA ASN A 99 31.35 -18.88 -4.11
C ASN A 99 30.81 -17.44 -4.19
N LEU A 100 29.73 -17.17 -3.48
CA LEU A 100 29.01 -15.90 -3.52
C LEU A 100 29.10 -15.18 -2.15
N TYR A 101 29.72 -14.00 -2.15
CA TYR A 101 29.99 -13.18 -0.97
C TYR A 101 29.46 -11.75 -1.18
N GLY A 102 28.32 -11.41 -0.57
CA GLY A 102 27.82 -10.04 -0.51
C GLY A 102 27.39 -9.49 -1.87
N SER A 103 27.06 -10.36 -2.83
CA SER A 103 26.67 -10.00 -4.19
C SER A 103 25.15 -9.87 -4.33
N ASN A 104 24.72 -9.06 -5.30
CA ASN A 104 23.38 -9.15 -5.87
C ASN A 104 23.46 -10.12 -7.05
N ASN A 105 22.93 -11.33 -6.92
CA ASN A 105 23.04 -12.33 -7.97
C ASN A 105 21.71 -12.49 -8.71
N GLY A 106 21.81 -12.53 -10.03
CA GLY A 106 20.78 -13.04 -10.91
C GLY A 106 20.68 -14.57 -10.83
N ASN A 107 20.10 -15.17 -11.87
CA ASN A 107 19.85 -16.62 -11.91
C ASN A 107 21.14 -17.45 -11.96
N LEU A 108 21.36 -18.32 -10.96
CA LEU A 108 22.42 -19.34 -11.00
C LEU A 108 21.81 -20.70 -11.33
N ARG A 109 22.26 -21.32 -12.41
CA ARG A 109 21.90 -22.70 -12.77
C ARG A 109 23.09 -23.63 -12.51
N ALA A 110 22.96 -24.46 -11.47
CA ALA A 110 23.96 -25.43 -11.08
C ALA A 110 23.59 -26.80 -11.66
N TYR A 111 24.34 -27.26 -12.67
CA TYR A 111 24.19 -28.60 -13.25
C TYR A 111 25.03 -29.64 -12.52
N GLU A 112 24.96 -30.90 -12.96
CA GLU A 112 25.68 -32.04 -12.39
C GLU A 112 27.16 -31.70 -12.09
N GLY A 113 27.60 -31.96 -10.86
CA GLY A 113 28.97 -31.77 -10.41
C GLY A 113 29.35 -30.33 -10.03
N VAL A 114 28.38 -29.41 -9.99
CA VAL A 114 28.58 -28.04 -9.45
C VAL A 114 28.44 -28.04 -7.94
N VAL A 115 29.31 -27.28 -7.27
CA VAL A 115 29.15 -26.91 -5.86
C VAL A 115 28.99 -25.39 -5.76
N ALA A 116 27.82 -24.91 -5.35
CA ALA A 116 27.56 -23.48 -5.16
C ALA A 116 27.45 -23.15 -3.67
N ASN A 117 28.33 -22.28 -3.18
CA ASN A 117 28.36 -21.81 -1.80
C ASN A 117 27.86 -20.37 -1.73
N TYR A 118 26.77 -20.15 -1.00
CA TYR A 118 26.19 -18.85 -0.77
C TYR A 118 26.39 -18.42 0.69
N LEU A 119 27.21 -17.40 0.92
CA LEU A 119 27.64 -17.03 2.26
C LEU A 119 26.96 -15.77 2.79
N THR A 120 26.78 -14.76 1.95
CA THR A 120 26.20 -13.45 2.30
C THR A 120 25.66 -12.76 1.03
N GLY A 121 24.84 -11.72 1.18
CA GLY A 121 24.27 -10.93 0.08
C GLY A 121 22.75 -10.99 0.04
N VAL A 122 22.17 -10.48 -1.04
CA VAL A 122 20.75 -10.59 -1.40
C VAL A 122 20.68 -11.21 -2.80
N ASN A 123 19.95 -12.31 -2.97
CA ASN A 123 19.66 -12.90 -4.27
C ASN A 123 18.22 -12.60 -4.64
N GLU A 124 18.00 -11.71 -5.60
CA GLU A 124 16.68 -11.25 -6.07
C GLU A 124 16.09 -12.13 -7.19
N LEU A 125 16.73 -13.25 -7.54
CA LEU A 125 16.31 -14.03 -8.71
C LEU A 125 16.10 -15.50 -8.35
N VAL A 126 16.91 -16.45 -8.82
CA VAL A 126 16.63 -17.88 -8.59
C VAL A 126 17.91 -18.70 -8.61
N ILE A 127 18.12 -19.55 -7.61
CA ILE A 127 19.11 -20.65 -7.70
C ILE A 127 18.38 -21.91 -8.17
N ILE A 128 18.78 -22.48 -9.31
CA ILE A 128 18.24 -23.74 -9.83
C ILE A 128 19.31 -24.82 -9.74
N SER A 129 19.08 -25.83 -8.90
CA SER A 129 19.97 -26.97 -8.67
C SER A 129 19.44 -28.19 -9.42
N TYR A 130 20.18 -28.67 -10.43
CA TYR A 130 19.84 -29.89 -11.17
C TYR A 130 20.49 -31.13 -10.55
N GLU A 131 20.12 -32.31 -11.04
CA GLU A 131 20.69 -33.60 -10.64
C GLU A 131 22.22 -33.58 -10.51
N GLY A 132 22.71 -34.08 -9.37
CA GLY A 132 24.14 -34.17 -9.05
C GLY A 132 24.85 -32.86 -8.71
N SER A 133 24.12 -31.75 -8.58
CA SER A 133 24.66 -30.49 -8.03
C SER A 133 24.46 -30.39 -6.52
N GLU A 134 25.33 -29.62 -5.85
CA GLU A 134 25.23 -29.28 -4.44
C GLU A 134 25.16 -27.75 -4.27
N VAL A 135 24.17 -27.25 -3.52
CA VAL A 135 24.09 -25.84 -3.14
C VAL A 135 24.11 -25.71 -1.62
N ASN A 136 25.05 -24.93 -1.10
CA ASN A 136 25.24 -24.66 0.31
C ASN A 136 24.84 -23.22 0.64
N VAL A 137 23.72 -23.03 1.33
CA VAL A 137 23.26 -21.73 1.84
C VAL A 137 23.75 -21.57 3.28
N LEU A 138 24.81 -20.79 3.45
CA LEU A 138 25.47 -20.53 4.73
C LEU A 138 25.06 -19.19 5.36
N GLY A 139 24.48 -18.27 4.58
CA GLY A 139 24.02 -16.95 5.03
C GLY A 139 23.30 -16.15 3.93
N GLY A 140 23.11 -14.84 4.12
CA GLY A 140 22.46 -13.93 3.16
C GLY A 140 20.93 -14.05 3.10
N GLN A 141 20.31 -13.35 2.14
CA GLN A 141 18.88 -13.39 1.84
C GLN A 141 18.69 -13.94 0.43
N ASN A 142 17.92 -15.01 0.27
CA ASN A 142 17.59 -15.59 -1.02
C ASN A 142 16.10 -15.41 -1.24
N GLU A 143 15.69 -14.77 -2.33
CA GLU A 143 14.27 -14.67 -2.64
C GLU A 143 13.71 -16.04 -3.01
N ARG A 144 14.39 -16.76 -3.92
CA ARG A 144 13.92 -18.05 -4.43
C ARG A 144 15.02 -19.08 -4.68
N VAL A 145 14.77 -20.32 -4.28
CA VAL A 145 15.61 -21.49 -4.59
C VAL A 145 14.73 -22.62 -5.16
N SER A 146 15.15 -23.24 -6.26
CA SER A 146 14.43 -24.33 -6.91
C SER A 146 15.35 -25.54 -7.08
N LEU A 147 14.88 -26.73 -6.74
CA LEU A 147 15.59 -27.98 -6.92
C LEU A 147 14.91 -28.84 -7.99
N VAL A 148 15.73 -29.36 -8.89
CA VAL A 148 15.39 -30.24 -10.00
C VAL A 148 16.33 -31.46 -9.92
N GLY A 149 16.32 -32.16 -8.77
CA GLY A 149 17.08 -33.39 -8.50
C GLY A 149 18.45 -33.24 -7.81
N GLY A 150 18.85 -32.02 -7.42
CA GLY A 150 20.12 -31.78 -6.70
C GLY A 150 20.01 -31.88 -5.18
N THR A 151 21.11 -31.55 -4.48
CA THR A 151 21.15 -31.44 -3.02
C THR A 151 21.29 -29.99 -2.59
N VAL A 152 20.42 -29.51 -1.71
CA VAL A 152 20.55 -28.20 -1.05
C VAL A 152 20.78 -28.38 0.45
N LYS A 153 21.76 -27.66 1.00
CA LYS A 153 22.07 -27.63 2.42
C LYS A 153 21.95 -26.21 2.94
N ILE A 154 21.06 -25.98 3.90
CA ILE A 154 20.86 -24.68 4.54
C ILE A 154 21.35 -24.76 5.98
N SER A 155 22.29 -23.88 6.31
CA SER A 155 22.85 -23.76 7.66
C SER A 155 22.81 -22.34 8.22
N GLY A 156 22.43 -21.35 7.39
CA GLY A 156 22.25 -19.96 7.78
C GLY A 156 21.48 -19.17 6.73
N GLY A 157 21.29 -17.88 6.99
CA GLY A 157 20.60 -16.97 6.06
C GLY A 157 19.08 -17.08 6.11
N THR A 158 18.43 -16.37 5.19
CA THR A 158 16.99 -16.39 4.94
C THR A 158 16.76 -16.82 3.50
N THR A 159 15.78 -17.68 3.27
CA THR A 159 15.28 -18.03 1.95
C THR A 159 13.77 -17.80 1.96
N GLY A 160 13.26 -16.96 1.07
CA GLY A 160 11.84 -16.67 0.90
C GLY A 160 11.12 -17.92 0.43
N TYR A 161 11.22 -18.24 -0.85
CA TYR A 161 10.51 -19.37 -1.45
C TYR A 161 11.46 -20.49 -1.89
N MET A 162 11.19 -21.72 -1.49
CA MET A 162 11.89 -22.92 -1.93
C MET A 162 10.93 -23.90 -2.58
N ASN A 163 11.26 -24.38 -3.78
CA ASN A 163 10.52 -25.43 -4.46
C ASN A 163 11.42 -26.65 -4.72
N LEU A 164 11.09 -27.79 -4.13
CA LEU A 164 11.60 -29.11 -4.50
C LEU A 164 10.52 -29.69 -5.39
N GLY A 165 10.73 -29.82 -6.69
CA GLY A 165 9.67 -30.30 -7.58
C GLY A 165 9.85 -29.75 -8.99
N ASN A 166 9.52 -30.57 -9.99
CA ASN A 166 9.75 -30.46 -11.44
C ASN A 166 10.87 -31.38 -11.99
N ALA A 167 11.26 -32.44 -11.30
CA ALA A 167 12.24 -33.41 -11.76
C ALA A 167 11.77 -34.86 -11.62
N ALA A 168 12.11 -35.68 -12.62
CA ALA A 168 11.99 -37.13 -12.53
C ALA A 168 12.98 -37.78 -11.52
N THR A 169 13.79 -36.99 -10.82
CA THR A 169 14.87 -37.45 -9.96
C THR A 169 14.79 -36.84 -8.57
N LEU A 170 15.28 -37.60 -7.58
CA LEU A 170 15.16 -37.31 -6.16
C LEU A 170 15.91 -36.03 -5.77
N GLY A 171 15.20 -34.99 -5.37
CA GLY A 171 15.80 -33.80 -4.76
C GLY A 171 16.01 -34.00 -3.25
N GLU A 172 17.15 -33.58 -2.71
CA GLU A 172 17.42 -33.66 -1.26
C GLU A 172 17.63 -32.27 -0.64
N LEU A 173 16.96 -31.99 0.46
CA LEU A 173 17.10 -30.77 1.24
C LEU A 173 17.52 -31.09 2.68
N TYR A 174 18.61 -30.48 3.14
CA TYR A 174 19.08 -30.55 4.51
C TYR A 174 18.99 -29.17 5.18
N VAL A 175 18.17 -29.04 6.22
CA VAL A 175 18.04 -27.80 7.00
C VAL A 175 18.64 -28.02 8.38
N THR A 176 19.77 -27.36 8.63
CA THR A 176 20.53 -27.41 9.89
C THR A 176 20.56 -26.06 10.61
N GLY A 177 20.21 -24.98 9.91
CA GLY A 177 20.17 -23.60 10.38
C GLY A 177 19.44 -22.70 9.38
N GLY A 178 19.48 -21.39 9.58
CA GLY A 178 18.78 -20.42 8.72
C GLY A 178 17.27 -20.37 8.94
N TYR A 179 16.59 -19.61 8.07
CA TYR A 179 15.14 -19.43 8.03
C TYR A 179 14.63 -19.63 6.59
N LEU A 180 13.70 -20.55 6.40
CA LEU A 180 12.96 -20.78 5.17
C LEU A 180 11.53 -20.27 5.36
N ASN A 181 11.07 -19.32 4.57
CA ASN A 181 9.69 -18.84 4.67
C ASN A 181 8.73 -19.89 4.11
N ASP A 182 8.89 -20.25 2.85
CA ASP A 182 8.02 -21.19 2.16
C ASP A 182 8.84 -22.32 1.56
N LEU A 183 8.47 -23.56 1.88
CA LEU A 183 9.05 -24.76 1.31
C LEU A 183 7.93 -25.57 0.67
N TYR A 184 7.90 -25.63 -0.65
CA TYR A 184 7.07 -26.54 -1.42
C TYR A 184 7.93 -27.76 -1.78
N ALA A 185 7.56 -28.94 -1.29
CA ALA A 185 8.27 -30.19 -1.44
C ALA A 185 7.38 -31.20 -2.16
N ASP A 186 7.59 -31.30 -3.46
CA ASP A 186 6.79 -31.98 -4.47
C ASP A 186 7.63 -33.00 -5.26
N GLU A 187 6.93 -33.94 -5.90
CA GLU A 187 7.47 -35.17 -6.49
C GLU A 187 8.42 -35.92 -5.49
N PRO A 188 9.13 -37.01 -5.83
CA PRO A 188 9.92 -37.69 -4.83
C PRO A 188 11.08 -36.78 -4.42
N SER A 189 10.98 -36.22 -3.22
CA SER A 189 11.98 -35.35 -2.61
C SER A 189 12.18 -35.78 -1.15
N LEU A 190 13.39 -35.58 -0.63
CA LEU A 190 13.74 -35.84 0.76
C LEU A 190 14.00 -34.52 1.48
N VAL A 191 13.27 -34.27 2.56
CA VAL A 191 13.54 -33.13 3.44
C VAL A 191 14.03 -33.63 4.78
N HIS A 192 15.18 -33.13 5.22
CA HIS A 192 15.78 -33.43 6.52
C HIS A 192 15.95 -32.15 7.33
N GLN A 193 15.07 -31.93 8.31
CA GLN A 193 15.18 -30.79 9.22
C GLN A 193 15.74 -31.22 10.57
N THR A 194 16.92 -30.70 10.89
CA THR A 194 17.70 -30.99 12.11
C THR A 194 17.93 -29.75 12.98
N GLY A 195 17.63 -28.58 12.42
CA GLY A 195 17.82 -27.26 13.00
C GLY A 195 17.13 -26.20 12.14
N GLY A 196 17.51 -24.92 12.30
CA GLY A 196 16.94 -23.82 11.52
C GLY A 196 15.46 -23.56 11.81
N ALA A 197 14.77 -22.97 10.84
CA ALA A 197 13.36 -22.65 10.90
C ALA A 197 12.72 -22.81 9.51
N ILE A 198 11.54 -23.43 9.45
CA ILE A 198 10.70 -23.51 8.25
C ILE A 198 9.34 -22.92 8.61
N ASN A 199 8.94 -21.80 8.03
CA ASN A 199 7.66 -21.15 8.35
C ASN A 199 6.48 -21.92 7.79
N ARG A 200 6.55 -22.33 6.53
CA ARG A 200 5.54 -23.18 5.90
C ARG A 200 6.19 -24.32 5.13
N LEU A 201 5.86 -25.55 5.47
CA LEU A 201 6.22 -26.76 4.73
C LEU A 201 4.99 -27.27 3.99
N VAL A 202 4.97 -27.24 2.66
CA VAL A 202 4.00 -27.92 1.83
C VAL A 202 4.63 -29.20 1.30
N SER A 203 4.09 -30.37 1.62
CA SER A 203 4.56 -31.69 1.20
C SER A 203 3.50 -32.35 0.32
N THR A 204 3.89 -32.75 -0.89
CA THR A 204 3.01 -33.33 -1.93
C THR A 204 3.68 -34.54 -2.59
N ASP A 205 2.95 -35.33 -3.38
CA ASP A 205 3.41 -36.38 -4.31
C ASP A 205 4.68 -37.19 -3.93
N ASP A 206 4.54 -38.26 -3.14
CA ASP A 206 5.64 -39.17 -2.75
C ASP A 206 6.85 -38.50 -2.05
N ASN A 207 6.73 -37.25 -1.57
CA ASN A 207 7.73 -36.60 -0.75
C ASN A 207 7.94 -37.34 0.59
N GLN A 208 9.19 -37.38 1.08
CA GLN A 208 9.50 -37.83 2.44
C GLN A 208 10.17 -36.71 3.23
N SER A 209 9.43 -36.15 4.18
CA SER A 209 9.92 -35.11 5.07
C SER A 209 10.16 -35.68 6.47
N THR A 210 11.39 -35.56 6.98
CA THR A 210 11.74 -35.98 8.34
C THR A 210 12.20 -34.78 9.16
N ILE A 211 11.47 -34.48 10.25
CA ILE A 211 11.70 -33.35 11.14
C ILE A 211 12.09 -33.87 12.53
N PHE A 212 13.29 -33.52 12.99
CA PHE A 212 13.80 -33.93 14.30
C PHE A 212 14.56 -32.84 15.06
N GLY A 213 14.63 -31.63 14.51
CA GLY A 213 15.06 -30.44 15.21
C GLY A 213 14.62 -29.16 14.50
N GLY A 214 14.96 -28.01 15.06
CA GLY A 214 14.60 -26.70 14.53
C GLY A 214 13.18 -26.25 14.87
N ARG A 215 12.72 -25.22 14.17
CA ARG A 215 11.37 -24.67 14.33
C ARG A 215 10.55 -24.90 13.08
N ILE A 216 9.27 -25.19 13.25
CA ILE A 216 8.33 -25.31 12.14
C ILE A 216 7.07 -24.54 12.46
N GLY A 217 6.64 -23.70 11.52
CA GLY A 217 5.38 -22.97 11.62
C GLY A 217 4.25 -23.91 11.22
N SER A 218 3.85 -23.88 9.95
CA SER A 218 2.77 -24.70 9.41
C SER A 218 3.29 -25.91 8.62
N ILE A 219 2.49 -26.99 8.60
CA ILE A 219 2.74 -28.19 7.77
C ILE A 219 1.51 -28.47 6.93
N TRP A 220 1.59 -28.21 5.64
CA TRP A 220 0.55 -28.52 4.67
C TRP A 220 0.96 -29.81 4.01
N ASN A 221 0.24 -30.90 4.24
CA ASN A 221 0.49 -32.13 3.52
C ASN A 221 -0.72 -32.40 2.64
N THR A 222 -0.54 -32.35 1.32
CA THR A 222 -1.67 -32.43 0.39
C THR A 222 -1.99 -33.89 0.07
N THR A 223 -3.20 -34.13 -0.42
CA THR A 223 -3.91 -35.41 -0.59
C THR A 223 -3.25 -36.48 -1.49
N TYR A 224 -1.97 -36.33 -1.84
CA TYR A 224 -1.30 -37.14 -2.85
C TYR A 224 -0.04 -37.86 -2.32
N GLY A 225 -0.04 -38.33 -1.07
CA GLY A 225 0.94 -39.33 -0.61
C GLY A 225 2.29 -38.79 -0.12
N GLY A 226 2.34 -37.54 0.37
CA GLY A 226 3.51 -37.05 1.11
C GLY A 226 3.62 -37.70 2.50
N ASP A 227 4.79 -38.25 2.83
CA ASP A 227 5.11 -38.85 4.12
C ASP A 227 5.88 -37.85 4.99
N VAL A 228 5.20 -37.23 5.96
CA VAL A 228 5.86 -36.39 6.98
C VAL A 228 6.06 -37.22 8.25
N THR A 229 7.31 -37.30 8.71
CA THR A 229 7.70 -37.93 9.98
C THR A 229 8.26 -36.90 10.95
N ILE A 230 7.64 -36.76 12.12
CA ILE A 230 8.14 -35.92 13.22
C ILE A 230 8.73 -36.82 14.30
N ILE A 231 9.97 -36.56 14.68
CA ILE A 231 10.70 -37.33 15.68
C ILE A 231 10.96 -36.45 16.90
N GLY A 232 10.44 -36.88 18.04
CA GLY A 232 10.46 -36.06 19.24
C GLY A 232 9.93 -36.76 20.47
N SER A 233 9.65 -36.00 21.50
CA SER A 233 9.15 -36.44 22.79
C SER A 233 8.01 -35.55 23.23
N GLN A 234 7.25 -35.98 24.24
CA GLN A 234 6.13 -35.20 24.80
C GLN A 234 5.10 -34.81 23.74
N PHE A 235 4.78 -35.73 22.83
CA PHE A 235 3.71 -35.54 21.85
C PHE A 235 2.36 -35.41 22.57
N GLU A 236 1.71 -34.28 22.38
CA GLU A 236 0.42 -33.95 22.96
C GLU A 236 -0.51 -33.36 21.89
N LEU A 237 -1.78 -33.74 21.91
CA LEU A 237 -2.85 -33.12 21.14
C LEU A 237 -3.77 -32.38 22.11
N ASP A 238 -3.90 -31.06 21.95
CA ASP A 238 -4.63 -30.19 22.89
C ASP A 238 -4.12 -30.35 24.33
N GLY A 239 -2.81 -30.62 24.42
CA GLY A 239 -2.09 -30.94 25.64
C GLY A 239 -2.51 -32.26 26.32
N VAL A 240 -3.22 -33.15 25.64
CA VAL A 240 -3.41 -34.53 26.07
C VAL A 240 -2.32 -35.40 25.43
N PRO A 241 -1.51 -36.14 26.20
CA PRO A 241 -0.50 -37.03 25.64
C PRO A 241 -1.09 -38.02 24.64
N ILE A 242 -0.46 -38.17 23.48
CA ILE A 242 -0.91 -39.10 22.44
C ILE A 242 -0.56 -40.53 22.86
N ALA A 243 -1.59 -41.35 23.03
CA ALA A 243 -1.43 -42.76 23.40
C ALA A 243 -0.66 -43.53 22.31
N GLY A 244 0.16 -44.49 22.74
CA GLY A 244 1.05 -45.25 21.86
C GLY A 244 2.46 -44.65 21.73
N LEU A 245 2.72 -43.43 22.21
CA LEU A 245 4.04 -42.77 22.18
C LEU A 245 4.73 -42.70 23.56
N GLU A 246 4.48 -43.69 24.42
CA GLU A 246 5.01 -43.74 25.79
C GLU A 246 6.46 -44.23 25.85
N THR A 247 6.88 -45.08 24.91
CA THR A 247 8.23 -45.69 24.88
C THR A 247 9.04 -45.14 23.70
N VAL A 248 10.34 -44.88 23.91
CA VAL A 248 11.27 -44.49 22.83
C VAL A 248 11.29 -45.55 21.73
N GLY A 249 11.20 -45.10 20.48
CA GLY A 249 11.09 -45.94 19.29
C GLY A 249 9.66 -46.28 18.89
N ASN A 250 8.66 -46.01 19.73
CA ASN A 250 7.26 -46.15 19.32
C ASN A 250 6.93 -45.16 18.19
N GLU A 251 6.06 -45.60 17.30
CA GLU A 251 5.62 -44.82 16.14
C GLU A 251 4.09 -44.96 16.00
N ILE A 252 3.44 -43.88 15.59
CA ILE A 252 2.01 -43.87 15.27
C ILE A 252 1.77 -43.09 13.98
N SER A 253 0.97 -43.67 13.09
CA SER A 253 0.33 -42.94 11.99
C SER A 253 -0.82 -42.13 12.58
N PHE A 254 -0.56 -40.85 12.81
CA PHE A 254 -1.49 -39.91 13.40
C PHE A 254 -2.43 -39.35 12.32
N VAL A 255 -3.68 -39.80 12.36
CA VAL A 255 -4.76 -39.22 11.56
C VAL A 255 -5.45 -38.15 12.40
N GLN A 256 -5.47 -36.93 11.85
CA GLN A 256 -6.07 -35.72 12.42
C GLN A 256 -7.45 -35.97 13.06
N PRO A 257 -7.61 -35.85 14.40
CA PRO A 257 -8.90 -36.14 15.03
C PRO A 257 -9.95 -35.03 14.86
N THR A 258 -9.53 -33.77 14.84
CA THR A 258 -10.44 -32.60 14.86
C THR A 258 -9.78 -31.34 14.31
N ILE A 259 -10.53 -30.57 13.52
CA ILE A 259 -10.18 -29.19 13.13
C ILE A 259 -10.12 -28.33 14.41
N GLY A 260 -9.09 -27.50 14.52
CA GLY A 260 -8.82 -26.61 15.66
C GLY A 260 -7.96 -27.22 16.77
N GLY A 261 -7.58 -28.50 16.64
CA GLY A 261 -6.64 -29.12 17.58
C GLY A 261 -5.21 -28.58 17.42
N VAL A 262 -4.38 -28.72 18.45
CA VAL A 262 -2.96 -28.36 18.40
C VAL A 262 -2.09 -29.56 18.74
N LEU A 263 -1.25 -29.96 17.77
CA LEU A 263 -0.18 -30.91 17.99
C LEU A 263 1.04 -30.18 18.54
N SER A 264 1.57 -30.68 19.66
CA SER A 264 2.77 -30.10 20.26
C SER A 264 3.75 -31.19 20.70
N ALA A 265 5.04 -30.87 20.66
CA ALA A 265 6.12 -31.80 21.01
C ALA A 265 7.45 -31.08 21.31
N VAL A 266 8.42 -31.86 21.83
CA VAL A 266 9.82 -31.46 22.01
C VAL A 266 10.69 -32.34 21.09
N LEU A 267 11.36 -31.75 20.11
CA LEU A 267 12.18 -32.46 19.13
C LEU A 267 13.53 -32.96 19.72
N GLU A 268 14.31 -33.72 18.95
CA GLU A 268 15.56 -34.33 19.43
C GLU A 268 16.66 -33.32 19.74
N ASP A 269 16.67 -32.16 19.09
CA ASP A 269 17.58 -31.05 19.42
C ASP A 269 17.09 -30.21 20.63
N GLY A 270 15.89 -30.51 21.11
CA GLY A 270 15.28 -29.88 22.27
C GLY A 270 14.43 -28.64 21.98
N SER A 271 14.32 -28.25 20.70
CA SER A 271 13.32 -27.30 20.22
C SER A 271 11.90 -27.80 20.50
N THR A 272 10.95 -26.87 20.53
CA THR A 272 9.53 -27.18 20.73
C THR A 272 8.74 -26.81 19.49
N ILE A 273 7.71 -27.60 19.18
CA ILE A 273 6.79 -27.32 18.09
C ILE A 273 5.36 -27.21 18.62
N ALA A 274 4.57 -26.38 17.94
CA ALA A 274 3.16 -26.13 18.24
C ALA A 274 2.44 -25.88 16.91
N ILE A 275 1.86 -26.94 16.34
CA ILE A 275 1.25 -26.91 15.01
C ILE A 275 -0.26 -26.88 15.19
N GLY A 276 -0.85 -25.74 14.82
CA GLY A 276 -2.29 -25.58 14.76
C GLY A 276 -2.88 -26.43 13.64
N VAL A 277 -4.16 -26.74 13.75
CA VAL A 277 -4.90 -27.42 12.69
C VAL A 277 -6.04 -26.52 12.27
N SER A 278 -5.77 -25.57 11.39
CA SER A 278 -6.80 -24.67 10.86
C SER A 278 -7.22 -25.07 9.44
N ASN A 279 -8.47 -24.74 9.07
CA ASN A 279 -8.97 -24.89 7.69
C ASN A 279 -8.48 -23.77 6.76
N TYR A 280 -8.03 -22.65 7.31
CA TYR A 280 -7.69 -21.45 6.53
C TYR A 280 -6.26 -21.52 5.99
N ASP A 281 -5.36 -22.15 6.77
CA ASP A 281 -3.97 -22.36 6.38
C ASP A 281 -3.68 -23.83 6.04
N GLY A 282 -4.67 -24.64 5.61
CA GLY A 282 -4.41 -26.02 5.17
C GLY A 282 -3.55 -26.87 6.12
N GLU A 283 -3.62 -26.61 7.43
CA GLU A 283 -2.46 -26.75 8.33
C GLU A 283 -2.20 -28.19 8.82
N VAL A 284 -3.04 -29.16 8.46
CA VAL A 284 -2.72 -30.60 8.48
C VAL A 284 -3.55 -31.38 7.44
N ALA A 285 -2.86 -32.37 6.86
CA ALA A 285 -3.22 -33.26 5.77
C ALA A 285 -4.52 -34.09 5.86
N HIS A 286 -4.92 -34.55 4.68
CA HIS A 286 -5.78 -35.73 4.49
C HIS A 286 -5.04 -37.07 4.73
N ASP A 287 -3.71 -37.09 4.64
CA ASP A 287 -2.84 -38.26 4.87
C ASP A 287 -2.26 -38.33 6.30
N PRO A 288 -1.95 -39.51 6.84
CA PRO A 288 -1.46 -39.64 8.22
C PRO A 288 -0.06 -39.05 8.40
N LEU A 289 0.09 -38.17 9.38
CA LEU A 289 1.39 -37.72 9.90
C LEU A 289 2.03 -38.84 10.71
N VAL A 290 3.29 -39.19 10.48
CA VAL A 290 3.99 -40.19 11.30
C VAL A 290 4.66 -39.50 12.48
N LEU A 291 4.30 -39.88 13.71
CA LEU A 291 4.94 -39.40 14.93
C LEU A 291 5.80 -40.50 15.51
N ARG A 292 7.08 -40.22 15.75
CA ARG A 292 8.04 -41.19 16.32
C ARG A 292 8.65 -40.69 17.62
N ARG A 293 8.54 -41.50 18.67
CA ARG A 293 9.05 -41.16 20.00
C ARG A 293 10.58 -41.29 20.08
N SER A 294 11.25 -40.25 20.55
CA SER A 294 12.68 -40.19 20.87
C SER A 294 12.92 -39.86 22.36
N THR A 295 14.18 -39.85 22.76
CA THR A 295 14.59 -39.39 24.09
C THR A 295 14.46 -37.88 24.19
N SER A 296 13.76 -37.40 25.22
CA SER A 296 13.66 -35.96 25.49
C SER A 296 15.02 -35.42 25.95
N PRO A 297 15.57 -34.38 25.31
CA PRO A 297 16.77 -33.70 25.81
C PRO A 297 16.49 -33.09 27.19
N ALA A 298 17.51 -32.81 28.00
CA ALA A 298 17.29 -32.08 29.25
C ALA A 298 16.78 -30.65 28.94
N ALA A 299 15.78 -30.17 29.69
CA ALA A 299 15.33 -28.79 29.57
C ALA A 299 16.42 -27.83 30.10
N SER A 300 16.53 -26.65 29.50
CA SER A 300 17.39 -25.58 30.04
C SER A 300 16.98 -25.23 31.48
N PRO A 301 17.93 -24.83 32.35
CA PRO A 301 17.61 -24.34 33.69
C PRO A 301 16.61 -23.17 33.64
N SER A 302 15.75 -23.06 34.66
CA SER A 302 14.83 -21.92 34.84
C SER A 302 15.15 -21.19 36.14
N PRO A 303 15.05 -19.83 36.21
CA PRO A 303 14.62 -18.90 35.15
C PRO A 303 15.67 -18.70 34.04
N ILE A 304 15.22 -18.27 32.86
CA ILE A 304 16.06 -17.88 31.71
C ILE A 304 15.88 -16.38 31.47
N ASN A 305 16.96 -15.61 31.43
CA ASN A 305 16.95 -14.15 31.27
C ASN A 305 17.82 -13.73 30.09
N LEU A 306 17.20 -13.32 28.99
CA LEU A 306 17.92 -12.86 27.81
C LEU A 306 18.24 -11.36 27.92
N PRO A 307 19.39 -10.91 27.39
CA PRO A 307 20.41 -11.68 26.65
C PRO A 307 21.52 -12.30 27.53
N ALA A 308 21.35 -12.34 28.86
CA ALA A 308 22.39 -12.82 29.78
C ALA A 308 22.58 -14.35 29.72
N ASP A 309 21.50 -15.09 29.52
CA ASP A 309 21.49 -16.54 29.35
C ASP A 309 21.46 -16.94 27.85
N PRO A 310 21.89 -18.15 27.47
CA PRO A 310 21.72 -18.65 26.11
C PRO A 310 20.24 -18.75 25.72
N THR A 311 19.91 -18.34 24.49
CA THR A 311 18.56 -18.50 23.92
C THR A 311 18.17 -19.98 23.92
N PRO A 312 17.05 -20.37 24.56
CA PRO A 312 16.58 -21.75 24.50
C PRO A 312 16.08 -22.07 23.09
N ALA A 313 16.09 -23.35 22.69
CA ALA A 313 15.52 -23.77 21.40
C ALA A 313 13.98 -23.70 21.36
N GLY A 314 13.35 -23.58 22.52
CA GLY A 314 11.91 -23.47 22.77
C GLY A 314 11.64 -23.53 24.27
N LEU A 315 10.44 -23.16 24.73
CA LEU A 315 10.09 -23.26 26.16
C LEU A 315 9.24 -24.47 26.46
N ARG A 316 9.57 -25.13 27.55
CA ARG A 316 8.93 -26.34 28.07
C ARG A 316 8.22 -26.05 29.38
N ALA A 317 7.43 -27.02 29.82
CA ALA A 317 6.64 -26.91 31.04
C ALA A 317 7.46 -26.49 32.27
N GLY A 318 6.95 -25.47 32.97
CA GLY A 318 7.55 -24.92 34.18
C GLY A 318 8.73 -23.97 33.95
N GLN A 319 9.14 -23.72 32.69
CA GLN A 319 10.18 -22.73 32.39
C GLN A 319 9.60 -21.32 32.34
N VAL A 320 10.30 -20.38 32.98
CA VAL A 320 10.07 -18.95 32.88
C VAL A 320 11.19 -18.31 32.06
N LEU A 321 10.81 -17.57 31.01
CA LEU A 321 11.68 -16.79 30.14
C LEU A 321 11.40 -15.31 30.29
N THR A 322 12.43 -14.50 30.48
CA THR A 322 12.35 -13.03 30.39
C THR A 322 13.15 -12.55 29.20
N VAL A 323 12.50 -11.81 28.29
CA VAL A 323 13.09 -11.20 27.11
C VAL A 323 13.20 -9.69 27.39
N GLY A 324 14.39 -9.25 27.82
CA GLY A 324 14.67 -7.87 28.17
C GLY A 324 15.36 -7.06 27.06
N ALA A 325 15.76 -5.83 27.37
CA ALA A 325 16.40 -4.91 26.44
C ALA A 325 17.60 -5.54 25.69
N GLY A 326 17.55 -5.48 24.35
CA GLY A 326 18.60 -6.01 23.47
C GLY A 326 18.59 -7.52 23.29
N ALA A 327 17.59 -8.22 23.85
CA ALA A 327 17.34 -9.63 23.54
C ALA A 327 16.36 -9.75 22.38
N THR A 328 16.70 -10.61 21.42
CA THR A 328 15.81 -11.01 20.32
C THR A 328 15.62 -12.52 20.35
N LEU A 329 14.37 -12.98 20.42
CA LEU A 329 14.04 -14.37 20.11
C LEU A 329 13.88 -14.53 18.60
N PRO A 330 14.35 -15.65 18.04
CA PRO A 330 14.31 -15.83 16.60
C PRO A 330 12.87 -16.23 16.14
N PRO A 331 12.53 -16.14 14.85
CA PRO A 331 11.17 -16.39 14.35
C PRO A 331 10.61 -17.78 14.68
N ILE A 332 9.29 -17.94 14.77
CA ILE A 332 8.61 -19.22 15.03
C ILE A 332 9.09 -19.84 16.35
N PHE A 333 9.37 -19.00 17.34
CA PHE A 333 9.68 -19.47 18.68
C PHE A 333 8.41 -20.02 19.33
N ALA A 334 8.48 -21.21 19.90
CA ALA A 334 7.33 -21.86 20.54
C ALA A 334 7.45 -21.89 22.08
N ALA A 335 6.35 -21.56 22.75
CA ALA A 335 6.18 -21.64 24.20
C ALA A 335 5.14 -22.70 24.55
N HIS A 336 5.59 -23.80 25.15
CA HIS A 336 4.75 -24.96 25.45
C HIS A 336 3.98 -24.82 26.77
N ARG A 337 3.17 -25.83 27.09
CA ARG A 337 2.24 -25.84 28.22
C ARG A 337 2.92 -25.49 29.55
N GLY A 338 2.33 -24.57 30.30
CA GLY A 338 2.79 -24.19 31.63
C GLY A 338 4.12 -23.46 31.65
N SER A 339 4.63 -23.02 30.49
CA SER A 339 5.72 -22.05 30.41
C SER A 339 5.20 -20.63 30.61
N VAL A 340 6.11 -19.73 31.00
CA VAL A 340 5.82 -18.30 31.15
C VAL A 340 6.83 -17.49 30.34
N VAL A 341 6.33 -16.62 29.47
CA VAL A 341 7.14 -15.65 28.72
C VAL A 341 6.85 -14.25 29.28
N ASN A 342 7.90 -13.52 29.69
CA ASN A 342 7.81 -12.13 30.10
C ASN A 342 8.57 -11.28 29.10
N LEU A 343 7.84 -10.54 28.27
CA LEU A 343 8.40 -9.59 27.32
C LEU A 343 8.42 -8.19 27.97
N GLN A 344 9.62 -7.61 28.01
CA GLN A 344 9.90 -6.33 28.66
C GLN A 344 10.39 -5.30 27.63
N ALA A 345 10.45 -4.03 28.03
CA ALA A 345 10.91 -2.93 27.19
C ALA A 345 12.26 -3.23 26.51
N GLY A 346 12.32 -3.01 25.20
CA GLY A 346 13.49 -3.25 24.34
C GLY A 346 13.78 -4.73 24.04
N GLY A 347 12.97 -5.67 24.53
CA GLY A 347 13.00 -7.07 24.11
C GLY A 347 12.19 -7.28 22.84
N GLU A 348 12.59 -8.24 22.03
CA GLU A 348 11.95 -8.56 20.75
C GLU A 348 11.72 -10.08 20.66
N ILE A 349 10.52 -10.46 20.22
CA ILE A 349 10.22 -11.83 19.81
C ILE A 349 9.93 -11.79 18.32
N GLY A 350 10.67 -12.55 17.52
CA GLY A 350 10.48 -12.59 16.08
C GLY A 350 9.08 -13.06 15.67
N HIS A 351 8.76 -12.90 14.39
CA HIS A 351 7.46 -13.24 13.83
C HIS A 351 7.11 -14.73 13.96
N GLY A 352 5.83 -15.06 13.90
CA GLY A 352 5.32 -16.43 13.98
C GLY A 352 5.41 -17.05 15.36
N PHE A 353 5.56 -16.28 16.45
CA PHE A 353 5.64 -16.83 17.80
C PHE A 353 4.38 -17.63 18.14
N ARG A 354 4.54 -18.83 18.72
CA ARG A 354 3.41 -19.72 19.02
C ARG A 354 3.39 -20.09 20.48
N ALA A 355 2.27 -19.90 21.16
CA ALA A 355 2.13 -20.28 22.55
C ALA A 355 0.93 -21.22 22.74
N THR A 356 1.16 -22.39 23.36
CA THR A 356 0.13 -23.39 23.66
C THR A 356 0.05 -23.64 25.16
N ALA A 357 -1.14 -23.47 25.76
CA ALA A 357 -1.34 -23.60 27.20
C ALA A 357 -0.29 -22.86 28.06
N ALA A 358 0.22 -21.73 27.56
CA ALA A 358 1.27 -20.94 28.21
C ALA A 358 0.73 -19.62 28.76
N THR A 359 1.54 -18.90 29.53
CA THR A 359 1.26 -17.52 29.93
C THR A 359 2.27 -16.58 29.29
N VAL A 360 1.80 -15.57 28.57
CA VAL A 360 2.66 -14.57 27.94
C VAL A 360 2.31 -13.21 28.52
N ASN A 361 3.26 -12.57 29.18
CA ASN A 361 3.10 -11.24 29.76
C ASN A 361 3.89 -10.24 28.91
N VAL A 362 3.20 -9.33 28.24
CA VAL A 362 3.79 -8.25 27.44
C VAL A 362 3.64 -6.94 28.22
N SER A 363 4.76 -6.47 28.77
CA SER A 363 4.84 -5.22 29.56
C SER A 363 5.60 -4.10 28.84
N GLY A 364 6.14 -4.41 27.66
CA GLY A 364 7.00 -3.58 26.82
C GLY A 364 7.57 -4.44 25.70
N GLY A 365 8.44 -3.88 24.86
CA GLY A 365 9.09 -4.63 23.77
C GLY A 365 8.16 -4.89 22.59
N THR A 366 8.58 -5.78 21.68
CA THR A 366 7.84 -6.11 20.46
C THR A 366 7.62 -7.62 20.36
N LEU A 367 6.36 -8.03 20.29
CA LEU A 367 5.96 -9.38 19.88
C LEU A 367 5.70 -9.34 18.38
N GLY A 368 6.49 -10.04 17.57
CA GLY A 368 6.47 -9.93 16.11
C GLY A 368 5.15 -10.39 15.46
N PRO A 369 4.99 -10.10 14.16
CA PRO A 369 3.77 -10.41 13.42
C PRO A 369 3.49 -11.92 13.35
N GLN A 370 2.27 -12.30 12.95
CA GLN A 370 1.81 -13.69 12.80
C GLN A 370 1.89 -14.53 14.09
N SER A 371 1.95 -13.87 15.24
CA SER A 371 2.00 -14.56 16.53
C SER A 371 0.64 -15.22 16.83
N GLN A 372 0.66 -16.45 17.34
CA GLN A 372 -0.54 -17.27 17.57
C GLN A 372 -0.73 -17.61 19.05
N VAL A 373 -1.92 -17.28 19.56
CA VAL A 373 -2.43 -17.66 20.88
C VAL A 373 -3.29 -18.90 20.74
N GLN A 374 -2.69 -20.04 21.05
CA GLN A 374 -3.34 -21.35 20.87
C GLN A 374 -4.16 -21.76 22.10
N PRO A 375 -4.94 -22.88 22.05
CA PRO A 375 -5.83 -23.28 23.14
C PRO A 375 -5.12 -23.34 24.51
N GLY A 376 -5.78 -22.76 25.52
CA GLY A 376 -5.31 -22.68 26.91
C GLY A 376 -4.23 -21.64 27.16
N THR A 377 -3.72 -20.95 26.13
CA THR A 377 -2.77 -19.85 26.31
C THR A 377 -3.50 -18.58 26.73
N VAL A 378 -2.87 -17.83 27.63
CA VAL A 378 -3.32 -16.48 27.98
C VAL A 378 -2.19 -15.49 27.73
N VAL A 379 -2.46 -14.49 26.90
CA VAL A 379 -1.59 -13.35 26.66
C VAL A 379 -2.14 -12.14 27.38
N TYR A 380 -1.33 -11.54 28.26
CA TYR A 380 -1.63 -10.29 28.94
C TYR A 380 -0.76 -9.18 28.37
N GLN A 381 -1.35 -8.20 27.68
CA GLN A 381 -0.65 -7.01 27.22
C GLN A 381 -1.00 -5.81 28.12
N SER A 382 0.03 -5.19 28.67
CA SER A 382 -0.07 -4.00 29.54
C SER A 382 0.80 -2.84 29.04
N GLY A 383 1.49 -3.05 27.92
CA GLY A 383 2.43 -2.14 27.28
C GLY A 383 3.12 -2.87 26.11
N GLY A 384 4.04 -2.19 25.42
CA GLY A 384 4.74 -2.77 24.27
C GLY A 384 3.86 -2.86 23.02
N ARG A 385 4.41 -3.49 21.98
CA ARG A 385 3.82 -3.62 20.65
C ARG A 385 3.57 -5.07 20.31
N ILE A 386 2.40 -5.37 19.75
CA ILE A 386 2.11 -6.64 19.06
C ILE A 386 2.06 -6.36 17.56
N GLY A 387 2.86 -7.07 16.78
CA GLY A 387 2.93 -6.93 15.34
C GLY A 387 1.70 -7.50 14.62
N SER A 388 1.68 -7.34 13.30
CA SER A 388 0.50 -7.60 12.50
C SER A 388 0.09 -9.07 12.43
N GLU A 389 -1.14 -9.37 11.99
CA GLU A 389 -1.67 -10.74 11.84
C GLU A 389 -1.67 -11.55 13.15
N PHE A 390 -1.79 -10.87 14.30
CA PHE A 390 -1.86 -11.53 15.61
C PHE A 390 -3.15 -12.35 15.71
N THR A 391 -2.99 -13.65 15.95
CA THR A 391 -4.07 -14.61 15.84
C THR A 391 -4.43 -15.21 17.19
N VAL A 392 -5.69 -15.09 17.61
CA VAL A 392 -6.25 -15.77 18.78
C VAL A 392 -7.10 -16.95 18.33
N LEU A 393 -6.58 -18.16 18.51
CA LEU A 393 -7.27 -19.40 18.14
C LEU A 393 -8.31 -19.81 19.20
N PRO A 394 -9.28 -20.66 18.84
CA PRO A 394 -10.27 -21.19 19.76
C PRO A 394 -9.70 -21.69 21.10
N GLY A 395 -10.20 -21.15 22.21
CA GLY A 395 -9.74 -21.50 23.56
C GLY A 395 -8.46 -20.81 24.02
N GLY A 396 -7.83 -19.99 23.17
CA GLY A 396 -6.84 -18.99 23.58
C GLY A 396 -7.52 -17.74 24.16
N THR A 397 -6.78 -16.95 24.93
CA THR A 397 -7.23 -15.66 25.48
C THR A 397 -6.18 -14.59 25.28
N PHE A 398 -6.59 -13.46 24.74
CA PHE A 398 -5.79 -12.24 24.64
C PHE A 398 -6.47 -11.15 25.47
N ALA A 399 -5.79 -10.69 26.51
CA ALA A 399 -6.25 -9.64 27.40
C ALA A 399 -5.35 -8.42 27.26
N MET A 400 -5.90 -7.31 26.79
CA MET A 400 -5.18 -6.06 26.52
C MET A 400 -5.65 -4.97 27.48
N SER A 401 -4.69 -4.35 28.17
CA SER A 401 -4.89 -3.24 29.11
C SER A 401 -3.99 -2.04 28.80
N GLY A 402 -3.16 -2.15 27.76
CA GLY A 402 -2.25 -1.12 27.31
C GLY A 402 -1.36 -1.57 26.15
N GLY A 403 -0.50 -0.65 25.69
CA GLY A 403 0.36 -0.85 24.51
C GLY A 403 -0.38 -0.66 23.17
N THR A 404 0.26 -1.09 22.08
CA THR A 404 -0.30 -1.03 20.71
C THR A 404 -0.37 -2.40 20.08
N ILE A 405 -1.25 -2.52 19.09
CA ILE A 405 -1.35 -3.65 18.20
C ILE A 405 -1.33 -3.11 16.77
N ALA A 406 -0.55 -3.74 15.91
CA ALA A 406 -0.57 -3.44 14.48
C ALA A 406 -1.76 -4.12 13.80
N ASP A 407 -1.83 -3.94 12.49
CA ASP A 407 -2.85 -4.50 11.61
C ASP A 407 -3.09 -6.01 11.73
N GLY A 408 -4.30 -6.46 11.44
CA GLY A 408 -4.63 -7.87 11.23
C GLY A 408 -4.87 -8.63 12.54
N LEU A 409 -5.41 -7.99 13.58
CA LEU A 409 -5.80 -8.72 14.78
C LEU A 409 -6.96 -9.68 14.45
N GLN A 410 -6.66 -10.96 14.37
CA GLN A 410 -7.60 -12.02 13.99
C GLN A 410 -8.02 -12.82 15.23
N SER A 411 -9.31 -12.82 15.57
CA SER A 411 -9.87 -13.79 16.52
C SER A 411 -10.74 -14.79 15.77
N PHE A 412 -10.25 -16.02 15.69
CA PHE A 412 -10.88 -17.03 14.86
C PHE A 412 -12.10 -17.66 15.53
N THR A 413 -13.15 -17.75 14.74
CA THR A 413 -14.17 -18.79 14.89
C THR A 413 -13.99 -19.79 13.78
N THR A 414 -13.75 -21.06 14.10
CA THR A 414 -13.54 -22.10 13.09
C THR A 414 -14.69 -22.13 12.09
N TYR A 415 -14.38 -22.04 10.79
CA TYR A 415 -15.36 -22.17 9.70
C TYR A 415 -16.01 -23.56 9.76
N GLY A 416 -17.19 -23.68 10.38
CA GLY A 416 -17.91 -24.95 10.54
C GLY A 416 -18.59 -25.15 11.90
N ALA A 417 -19.12 -26.35 12.14
CA ALA A 417 -19.96 -26.68 13.29
C ALA A 417 -19.22 -26.81 14.65
N VAL A 418 -17.89 -26.68 14.68
CA VAL A 418 -17.09 -26.78 15.91
C VAL A 418 -16.92 -25.39 16.52
N ARG A 419 -17.83 -25.07 17.44
CA ARG A 419 -17.96 -23.77 18.11
C ARG A 419 -16.89 -23.59 19.20
N GLY A 420 -15.70 -23.17 18.80
CA GLY A 420 -14.75 -22.53 19.72
C GLY A 420 -14.38 -21.16 19.16
N GLN A 421 -14.26 -20.16 20.03
CA GLN A 421 -13.85 -18.80 19.67
C GLN A 421 -12.58 -18.46 20.45
N GLY A 422 -11.67 -17.70 19.84
CA GLY A 422 -10.66 -16.97 20.60
C GLY A 422 -11.33 -15.93 21.49
N ASN A 423 -10.86 -15.76 22.72
CA ASN A 423 -11.38 -14.73 23.62
C ASN A 423 -10.47 -13.49 23.57
N VAL A 424 -11.02 -12.35 23.16
CA VAL A 424 -10.33 -11.06 23.21
C VAL A 424 -10.99 -10.22 24.29
N GLU A 425 -10.20 -9.74 25.25
CA GLU A 425 -10.65 -8.91 26.37
C GLU A 425 -9.92 -7.57 26.33
N LEU A 426 -10.66 -6.47 26.29
CA LEU A 426 -10.11 -5.12 26.32
C LEU A 426 -10.45 -4.45 27.65
N TYR A 427 -9.43 -4.04 28.39
CA TYR A 427 -9.54 -3.40 29.70
C TYR A 427 -9.30 -1.90 29.53
N GLY A 428 -10.33 -1.09 29.72
CA GLY A 428 -10.29 0.32 29.42
C GLY A 428 -11.59 1.06 29.70
N GLY A 429 -11.69 2.31 29.26
CA GLY A 429 -12.87 3.14 29.38
C GLY A 429 -13.15 3.89 28.09
N ASP A 430 -14.22 4.70 28.11
CA ASP A 430 -14.63 5.53 26.97
C ASP A 430 -14.83 4.72 25.68
N PHE A 431 -15.29 3.46 25.81
CA PHE A 431 -15.53 2.61 24.65
C PHE A 431 -16.76 3.09 23.88
N GLU A 432 -16.60 3.26 22.58
CA GLU A 432 -17.64 3.72 21.67
C GLU A 432 -17.71 2.81 20.43
N ILE A 433 -18.91 2.66 19.88
CA ILE A 433 -19.14 2.04 18.57
C ILE A 433 -19.68 3.13 17.66
N ASN A 434 -18.96 3.44 16.59
CA ASN A 434 -19.33 4.51 15.65
C ASN A 434 -19.60 5.85 16.37
N GLY A 435 -18.78 6.18 17.38
CA GLY A 435 -18.93 7.38 18.20
C GLY A 435 -20.07 7.33 19.24
N VAL A 436 -20.74 6.18 19.41
CA VAL A 436 -21.79 6.00 20.42
C VAL A 436 -21.26 5.19 21.60
N PRO A 437 -21.31 5.70 22.85
CA PRO A 437 -20.84 4.97 24.02
C PRO A 437 -21.49 3.60 24.19
N VAL A 438 -20.68 2.58 24.49
CA VAL A 438 -21.17 1.22 24.73
C VAL A 438 -21.90 1.14 26.07
N ALA A 439 -23.21 0.89 26.01
CA ALA A 439 -24.05 0.82 27.19
C ALA A 439 -23.67 -0.33 28.14
N GLY A 440 -23.75 -0.10 29.45
CA GLY A 440 -23.47 -1.11 30.47
C GLY A 440 -22.04 -1.11 31.00
N LEU A 441 -21.19 -0.19 30.54
CA LEU A 441 -19.80 -0.01 30.99
C LEU A 441 -19.63 1.16 31.99
N ASP A 442 -20.72 1.64 32.60
CA ASP A 442 -20.75 2.84 33.46
C ASP A 442 -20.03 2.70 34.82
N GLN A 443 -19.59 1.49 35.19
CA GLN A 443 -18.95 1.20 36.47
C GLN A 443 -17.67 0.39 36.26
N PRO A 444 -16.55 0.72 36.95
CA PRO A 444 -15.34 -0.10 36.89
C PRO A 444 -15.60 -1.56 37.25
N GLY A 445 -15.11 -2.48 36.43
CA GLY A 445 -15.31 -3.92 36.49
C GLY A 445 -16.56 -4.43 35.77
N ALA A 446 -17.44 -3.55 35.28
CA ALA A 446 -18.54 -3.97 34.40
C ALA A 446 -17.98 -4.49 33.07
N SER A 447 -18.61 -5.50 32.49
CA SER A 447 -18.19 -6.08 31.22
C SER A 447 -19.35 -6.28 30.26
N VAL A 448 -19.07 -6.11 28.97
CA VAL A 448 -20.02 -6.31 27.87
C VAL A 448 -19.34 -7.17 26.80
N GLU A 449 -20.02 -8.24 26.40
CA GLU A 449 -19.64 -9.00 25.20
C GLU A 449 -20.22 -8.29 23.97
N LEU A 450 -19.32 -7.92 23.06
CA LEU A 450 -19.65 -7.23 21.83
C LEU A 450 -19.37 -8.13 20.63
N ARG A 451 -20.26 -8.08 19.64
CA ARG A 451 -20.03 -8.60 18.30
C ARG A 451 -20.06 -7.44 17.35
N LEU A 452 -18.89 -7.11 16.79
CA LEU A 452 -18.79 -6.11 15.75
C LEU A 452 -19.36 -6.67 14.45
N THR A 453 -20.19 -5.87 13.80
CA THR A 453 -20.68 -6.10 12.46
C THR A 453 -19.78 -5.39 11.46
N ILE A 454 -19.99 -5.68 10.17
CA ILE A 454 -19.22 -5.05 9.10
C ILE A 454 -19.47 -3.54 9.12
N ASN A 455 -18.41 -2.75 9.00
CA ASN A 455 -18.41 -1.28 9.03
C ASN A 455 -18.63 -0.66 10.43
N GLU A 456 -18.51 -1.42 11.52
CA GLU A 456 -18.51 -0.87 12.88
C GLU A 456 -17.08 -0.61 13.38
N TRP A 457 -16.87 0.60 13.89
CA TRP A 457 -15.63 1.04 14.53
C TRP A 457 -15.75 0.94 16.03
N LEU A 458 -14.95 0.10 16.67
CA LEU A 458 -14.78 0.12 18.12
C LEU A 458 -13.62 1.04 18.47
N THR A 459 -13.90 2.11 19.21
CA THR A 459 -12.89 3.03 19.72
C THR A 459 -12.92 3.02 21.24
N GLY A 460 -11.83 3.46 21.87
CA GLY A 460 -11.80 3.65 23.32
C GLY A 460 -10.42 3.99 23.84
N VAL A 461 -10.26 3.89 25.16
CA VAL A 461 -8.97 4.08 25.81
C VAL A 461 -8.68 2.92 26.74
N LEU A 462 -7.54 2.27 26.53
CA LEU A 462 -7.04 1.21 27.40
C LEU A 462 -6.69 1.73 28.81
N ALA A 463 -6.58 0.81 29.76
CA ALA A 463 -6.34 1.12 31.16
C ALA A 463 -5.03 1.90 31.41
N ASP A 464 -3.99 1.70 30.60
CA ASP A 464 -2.74 2.47 30.62
C ASP A 464 -2.88 3.89 30.05
N GLY A 465 -4.00 4.20 29.42
CA GLY A 465 -4.30 5.48 28.80
C GLY A 465 -4.01 5.56 27.29
N THR A 466 -3.61 4.46 26.66
CA THR A 466 -3.38 4.36 25.21
C THR A 466 -4.74 4.34 24.49
N PRO A 467 -4.99 5.24 23.52
CA PRO A 467 -6.16 5.13 22.65
C PRO A 467 -6.09 3.86 21.78
N ILE A 468 -7.25 3.33 21.41
CA ILE A 468 -7.37 2.20 20.49
C ILE A 468 -8.50 2.45 19.51
N ALA A 469 -8.32 2.02 18.27
CA ALA A 469 -9.36 1.89 17.27
C ALA A 469 -9.28 0.49 16.64
N LEU A 470 -10.42 -0.16 16.44
CA LEU A 470 -10.52 -1.47 15.81
C LEU A 470 -11.67 -1.45 14.80
N SER A 471 -11.42 -1.94 13.60
CA SER A 471 -12.40 -2.02 12.51
C SER A 471 -12.10 -3.17 11.58
N ASP A 472 -13.12 -3.64 10.87
CA ASP A 472 -12.97 -4.65 9.83
C ASP A 472 -12.79 -4.05 8.42
N MET A 473 -13.02 -2.74 8.27
CA MET A 473 -12.81 -2.02 7.00
C MET A 473 -11.35 -1.63 6.74
N ASP A 474 -10.54 -1.62 7.78
CA ASP A 474 -9.12 -1.32 7.68
C ASP A 474 -8.36 -2.56 7.17
N SER A 475 -7.22 -2.39 6.49
CA SER A 475 -6.28 -3.50 6.23
C SER A 475 -5.89 -4.21 7.53
N SER A 476 -6.03 -3.51 8.66
CA SER A 476 -5.99 -4.09 9.99
C SER A 476 -7.03 -5.17 10.26
N GLY A 477 -7.99 -5.37 9.35
CA GLY A 477 -8.86 -6.53 9.19
C GLY A 477 -9.08 -7.19 10.52
N PHE A 478 -9.77 -6.52 11.44
CA PHE A 478 -10.12 -7.10 12.72
C PHE A 478 -10.99 -8.32 12.40
N GLY A 479 -10.32 -9.47 12.26
CA GLY A 479 -10.79 -10.67 11.56
C GLY A 479 -11.83 -11.43 12.37
N VAL A 480 -12.48 -10.75 13.31
CA VAL A 480 -13.71 -11.22 13.95
C VAL A 480 -14.87 -11.31 12.97
N SER A 481 -14.67 -11.22 11.65
CA SER A 481 -15.51 -11.84 10.62
C SER A 481 -16.96 -12.09 11.04
N SER A 482 -17.80 -11.09 11.33
CA SER A 482 -19.19 -11.24 11.86
C SER A 482 -19.44 -12.23 13.04
N HIS A 483 -18.41 -12.85 13.63
CA HIS A 483 -18.56 -14.00 14.53
C HIS A 483 -17.68 -13.96 15.78
N GLY A 484 -16.58 -13.20 15.81
CA GLY A 484 -15.76 -13.09 17.02
C GLY A 484 -16.47 -12.27 18.10
N ILE A 485 -16.22 -12.60 19.37
CA ILE A 485 -16.72 -11.85 20.52
C ILE A 485 -15.54 -11.11 21.15
N VAL A 486 -15.71 -9.80 21.32
CA VAL A 486 -14.82 -8.96 22.12
C VAL A 486 -15.48 -8.69 23.45
N THR A 487 -14.82 -9.03 24.55
CA THR A 487 -15.28 -8.65 25.88
C THR A 487 -14.65 -7.32 26.27
N LEU A 488 -15.47 -6.27 26.35
CA LEU A 488 -15.04 -4.99 26.91
C LEU A 488 -15.17 -5.05 28.42
N VAL A 489 -14.13 -4.65 29.15
CA VAL A 489 -14.11 -4.58 30.61
C VAL A 489 -13.82 -3.14 31.01
N SER A 490 -14.82 -2.49 31.59
CA SER A 490 -14.71 -1.11 32.08
C SER A 490 -13.65 -1.01 33.17
N GLN A 491 -12.65 -0.18 32.95
CA GLN A 491 -11.60 0.15 33.89
C GLN A 491 -11.25 1.61 33.70
N GLN A 492 -11.08 2.35 34.80
CA GLN A 492 -10.70 3.76 34.74
C GLN A 492 -9.35 3.88 33.98
N PRO A 493 -9.31 4.53 32.81
CA PRO A 493 -8.04 4.76 32.12
C PRO A 493 -7.14 5.63 33.00
N ALA A 494 -5.82 5.45 32.86
CA ALA A 494 -4.86 6.38 33.44
C ALA A 494 -5.23 7.83 33.08
N ALA A 495 -4.92 8.82 33.90
CA ALA A 495 -5.16 10.21 33.49
C ALA A 495 -4.30 10.52 32.25
N PRO A 496 -4.82 11.27 31.25
CA PRO A 496 -4.00 11.73 30.14
C PRO A 496 -2.74 12.43 30.65
N VAL A 497 -1.60 12.15 30.02
CA VAL A 497 -0.37 12.91 30.26
C VAL A 497 -0.62 14.39 29.86
N ALA A 498 0.14 15.33 30.41
CA ALA A 498 -0.07 16.78 30.20
C ALA A 498 -0.35 17.15 28.72
N SER A 499 -1.21 18.15 28.51
CA SER A 499 -1.83 18.45 27.21
C SER A 499 -0.88 18.79 26.06
N ASN A 500 0.37 19.20 26.33
CA ASN A 500 1.31 19.61 25.28
C ASN A 500 2.64 18.90 25.46
N THR A 501 3.01 18.06 24.49
CA THR A 501 4.32 17.39 24.42
C THR A 501 5.05 17.85 23.17
N ILE A 502 6.31 18.29 23.33
CA ILE A 502 7.18 18.67 22.20
C ILE A 502 8.32 17.66 22.14
N LEU A 503 8.45 16.97 21.01
CA LEU A 503 9.46 15.96 20.76
C LEU A 503 10.54 16.50 19.83
N ASN A 504 11.79 16.36 20.25
CA ASN A 504 13.00 16.70 19.48
C ASN A 504 13.99 15.53 19.43
N HIS A 505 13.52 14.34 19.79
CA HIS A 505 14.24 13.07 19.77
C HIS A 505 13.23 11.94 19.53
N TYR A 506 13.74 10.74 19.25
CA TYR A 506 12.92 9.54 19.11
C TYR A 506 12.29 9.14 20.45
N ALA A 507 10.97 8.97 20.48
CA ALA A 507 10.21 8.58 21.68
C ALA A 507 9.36 7.32 21.41
N PRO A 508 9.98 6.13 21.24
CA PRO A 508 9.27 4.88 20.96
C PRO A 508 8.35 4.42 22.08
N GLU A 509 8.55 4.92 23.31
CA GLU A 509 7.69 4.62 24.44
C GLU A 509 6.33 5.32 24.39
N LEU A 510 6.19 6.36 23.56
CA LEU A 510 4.95 7.09 23.38
C LEU A 510 4.15 6.44 22.27
N VAL A 511 3.14 5.67 22.67
CA VAL A 511 2.35 4.82 21.77
C VAL A 511 1.01 5.45 21.35
N GLY A 512 0.63 6.57 21.96
CA GLY A 512 -0.53 7.33 21.51
C GLY A 512 -0.84 8.61 22.32
N ILE A 513 -1.82 9.37 21.82
CA ILE A 513 -2.39 10.57 22.47
C ILE A 513 -3.92 10.62 22.32
N ARG A 514 -4.62 11.31 23.21
CA ARG A 514 -6.09 11.40 23.22
C ARG A 514 -6.59 12.66 23.90
N GLY A 515 -7.87 12.97 23.70
CA GLY A 515 -8.46 14.20 24.22
C GLY A 515 -7.70 15.42 23.68
N ASP A 516 -7.68 16.53 24.41
CA ASP A 516 -7.01 17.77 23.97
C ASP A 516 -5.46 17.71 23.98
N GLN A 517 -4.86 16.51 23.93
CA GLN A 517 -3.41 16.35 23.87
C GLN A 517 -2.88 16.75 22.48
N THR A 518 -1.81 17.52 22.47
CA THR A 518 -1.06 17.92 21.29
C THR A 518 0.37 17.39 21.38
N ILE A 519 0.82 16.69 20.33
CA ILE A 519 2.23 16.38 20.10
C ILE A 519 2.75 17.24 18.95
N GLN A 520 3.92 17.84 19.16
CA GLN A 520 4.71 18.45 18.09
C GLN A 520 6.00 17.66 17.89
N VAL A 521 6.18 17.05 16.72
CA VAL A 521 7.38 16.34 16.30
C VAL A 521 8.28 17.31 15.52
N LEU A 522 9.33 17.79 16.18
CA LEU A 522 10.32 18.68 15.58
C LEU A 522 11.34 17.92 14.73
N SER A 523 12.18 18.66 14.01
CA SER A 523 13.33 18.11 13.28
C SER A 523 14.18 17.17 14.14
N GLY A 524 14.39 15.94 13.67
CA GLY A 524 15.13 14.88 14.39
C GLY A 524 14.32 14.18 15.49
N GLY A 525 13.11 14.65 15.77
CA GLY A 525 12.13 13.91 16.56
C GLY A 525 11.45 12.84 15.71
N SER A 526 11.07 11.74 16.35
CA SER A 526 10.25 10.73 15.70
C SER A 526 9.30 10.02 16.68
N LEU A 527 8.10 9.73 16.19
CA LEU A 527 7.16 8.82 16.83
C LEU A 527 7.44 7.38 16.33
N GLY A 528 7.06 6.39 17.14
CA GLY A 528 7.14 4.99 16.76
C GLY A 528 6.15 4.60 15.66
N GLU A 529 6.20 3.33 15.26
CA GLU A 529 5.16 2.70 14.45
C GLU A 529 3.93 2.35 15.33
N ASP A 530 2.78 2.12 14.70
CA ASP A 530 1.48 1.85 15.33
C ASP A 530 1.04 2.97 16.30
N PHE A 531 1.37 4.22 15.96
CA PHE A 531 1.05 5.34 16.83
C PHE A 531 -0.45 5.65 16.74
N ASN A 532 -1.14 5.71 17.88
CA ASN A 532 -2.58 5.93 17.93
C ASN A 532 -2.94 7.35 18.42
N ALA A 533 -3.75 8.08 17.68
CA ALA A 533 -4.26 9.41 18.02
C ALA A 533 -5.78 9.39 18.17
N GLY A 534 -6.28 9.38 19.40
CA GLY A 534 -7.71 9.34 19.71
C GLY A 534 -8.41 10.70 19.59
N VAL A 535 -9.71 10.70 19.88
CA VAL A 535 -10.62 11.84 19.64
C VAL A 535 -10.13 13.12 20.32
N GLY A 536 -10.13 14.22 19.54
CA GLY A 536 -9.74 15.56 19.98
C GLY A 536 -8.23 15.81 20.01
N SER A 537 -7.41 14.80 19.73
CA SER A 537 -5.96 14.93 19.78
C SER A 537 -5.40 15.62 18.55
N MET A 538 -4.19 16.17 18.69
CA MET A 538 -3.47 16.86 17.61
C MET A 538 -2.06 16.33 17.47
N ILE A 539 -1.70 15.87 16.27
CA ILE A 539 -0.31 15.60 15.86
C ILE A 539 0.13 16.73 14.93
N ARG A 540 1.25 17.37 15.25
CA ARG A 540 1.94 18.29 14.34
C ARG A 540 3.32 17.76 14.05
N VAL A 541 3.66 17.61 12.78
CA VAL A 541 4.97 17.12 12.34
C VAL A 541 5.64 18.21 11.51
N ASP A 542 6.67 18.85 12.07
CA ASP A 542 7.42 19.88 11.35
C ASP A 542 8.53 19.26 10.48
N ALA A 543 9.15 20.08 9.63
CA ALA A 543 10.23 19.67 8.74
C ALA A 543 11.34 18.86 9.43
N GLY A 544 11.58 17.65 8.90
CA GLY A 544 12.56 16.69 9.41
C GLY A 544 12.13 15.92 10.67
N GLY A 545 10.90 16.11 11.16
CA GLY A 545 10.27 15.19 12.10
C GLY A 545 9.62 14.01 11.36
N SER A 546 9.44 12.88 12.02
CA SER A 546 8.78 11.71 11.42
C SER A 546 7.79 10.99 12.33
N VAL A 547 6.78 10.37 11.73
CA VAL A 547 5.93 9.35 12.36
C VAL A 547 6.22 8.02 11.66
N GLY A 548 6.23 6.92 12.42
CA GLY A 548 6.44 5.59 11.85
C GLY A 548 5.30 5.15 10.93
N ASN A 549 5.35 3.88 10.53
CA ASN A 549 4.28 3.21 9.82
C ASN A 549 3.06 3.00 10.73
N ASN A 550 1.90 2.76 10.11
CA ASN A 550 0.64 2.47 10.79
C ASN A 550 0.22 3.59 11.75
N LEU A 551 0.00 4.79 11.22
CA LEU A 551 -0.53 5.90 12.02
C LEU A 551 -2.05 5.81 12.04
N GLU A 552 -2.64 5.49 13.19
CA GLU A 552 -4.08 5.44 13.36
C GLU A 552 -4.60 6.72 14.02
N VAL A 553 -5.51 7.44 13.36
CA VAL A 553 -6.12 8.68 13.87
C VAL A 553 -7.62 8.50 13.94
N THR A 554 -8.24 8.74 15.09
CA THR A 554 -9.69 8.66 15.28
C THR A 554 -10.21 9.97 15.85
N GLY A 555 -11.06 10.69 15.10
CA GLY A 555 -11.56 12.01 15.50
C GLY A 555 -10.45 13.00 15.89
N GLY A 556 -9.24 12.79 15.37
CA GLY A 556 -8.05 13.58 15.65
C GLY A 556 -7.68 14.51 14.50
N TYR A 557 -6.68 15.36 14.72
CA TYR A 557 -6.16 16.30 13.73
C TYR A 557 -4.66 16.08 13.51
N VAL A 558 -4.25 15.85 12.27
CA VAL A 558 -2.84 15.72 11.87
C VAL A 558 -2.45 16.90 10.99
N HIS A 559 -1.34 17.56 11.32
CA HIS A 559 -0.76 18.65 10.54
C HIS A 559 0.68 18.33 10.16
N LEU A 560 0.92 18.01 8.88
CA LEU A 560 2.23 17.71 8.33
C LEU A 560 2.79 18.95 7.61
N ASN A 561 3.82 19.56 8.20
CA ASN A 561 4.50 20.77 7.72
C ASN A 561 5.97 20.48 7.40
N GLY A 562 6.19 19.60 6.43
CA GLY A 562 7.50 19.25 5.84
C GLY A 562 8.17 17.98 6.38
N GLY A 563 7.55 17.29 7.35
CA GLY A 563 8.05 16.03 7.90
C GLY A 563 7.69 14.81 7.04
N SER A 564 7.77 13.62 7.64
CA SER A 564 7.28 12.38 7.02
C SER A 564 6.35 11.58 7.92
N ILE A 565 5.40 10.88 7.32
CA ILE A 565 4.65 9.77 7.94
C ILE A 565 4.99 8.53 7.11
N GLY A 566 5.16 7.38 7.76
CA GLY A 566 5.49 6.11 7.11
C GLY A 566 4.37 5.57 6.22
N HIS A 567 4.39 4.26 6.00
CA HIS A 567 3.33 3.53 5.30
C HIS A 567 2.08 3.41 6.18
N GLU A 568 0.91 3.24 5.54
CA GLU A 568 -0.36 2.89 6.20
C GLU A 568 -0.76 3.97 7.22
N ALA A 569 -1.18 5.14 6.73
CA ALA A 569 -1.71 6.18 7.59
C ALA A 569 -3.23 6.17 7.47
N ASP A 570 -3.92 5.94 8.58
CA ASP A 570 -5.35 5.68 8.61
C ASP A 570 -6.08 6.79 9.37
N LEU A 571 -6.89 7.54 8.64
CA LEU A 571 -7.78 8.57 9.17
C LEU A 571 -9.16 7.95 9.39
N LEU A 572 -9.40 7.51 10.62
CA LEU A 572 -10.64 6.88 11.07
C LEU A 572 -11.67 7.94 11.50
N ASN A 573 -12.91 7.49 11.71
CA ASN A 573 -14.13 8.29 11.93
C ASN A 573 -13.91 9.74 12.40
N GLY A 574 -14.17 10.70 11.49
CA GLY A 574 -14.14 12.13 11.78
C GLY A 574 -12.74 12.75 11.91
N SER A 575 -11.69 12.05 11.45
CA SER A 575 -10.32 12.58 11.50
C SER A 575 -10.05 13.61 10.40
N HIS A 576 -9.08 14.46 10.64
CA HIS A 576 -8.65 15.47 9.68
C HIS A 576 -7.14 15.44 9.50
N LEU A 577 -6.69 15.45 8.25
CA LEU A 577 -5.29 15.61 7.88
C LEU A 577 -5.11 16.87 7.04
N GLN A 578 -4.18 17.72 7.47
CA GLN A 578 -3.66 18.83 6.70
C GLN A 578 -2.18 18.58 6.34
N LEU A 579 -1.89 18.48 5.05
CA LEU A 579 -0.55 18.30 4.48
C LEU A 579 -0.12 19.60 3.78
N ASP A 580 0.66 20.43 4.48
CA ASP A 580 1.19 21.67 3.90
C ASP A 580 2.38 21.40 2.98
N SER A 581 3.23 20.45 3.38
CA SER A 581 4.38 19.92 2.64
C SER A 581 4.92 18.66 3.34
N GLY A 582 5.85 17.94 2.71
CA GLY A 582 6.43 16.72 3.28
C GLY A 582 6.01 15.48 2.50
N SER A 583 6.09 14.31 3.13
CA SER A 583 5.71 13.06 2.50
C SER A 583 4.92 12.13 3.42
N ILE A 584 3.87 11.54 2.90
CA ILE A 584 3.27 10.31 3.45
C ILE A 584 3.67 9.21 2.47
N GLU A 585 4.14 8.07 2.95
CA GLU A 585 4.71 7.07 2.04
C GLU A 585 3.62 6.36 1.23
N TYR A 586 3.28 5.12 1.58
CA TYR A 586 2.29 4.31 0.85
C TYR A 586 1.01 4.21 1.66
N ASN A 587 -0.15 4.16 0.99
CA ASN A 587 -1.46 3.93 1.61
C ASN A 587 -1.87 4.96 2.67
N LEU A 588 -2.23 6.18 2.27
CA LEU A 588 -3.04 7.06 3.10
C LEU A 588 -4.52 6.68 2.92
N HIS A 589 -5.15 6.12 3.94
CA HIS A 589 -6.57 5.81 3.92
C HIS A 589 -7.36 6.81 4.75
N ALA A 590 -8.48 7.27 4.21
CA ALA A 590 -9.48 8.01 4.96
C ALA A 590 -10.78 7.23 4.98
N TYR A 591 -11.33 7.02 6.17
CA TYR A 591 -12.61 6.35 6.39
C TYR A 591 -13.71 7.34 6.76
N SER A 592 -14.95 6.85 6.86
CA SER A 592 -16.17 7.64 7.01
C SER A 592 -16.08 8.88 7.88
N GLY A 593 -16.51 10.02 7.32
CA GLY A 593 -16.49 11.33 7.96
C GLY A 593 -15.12 12.01 8.02
N SER A 594 -14.05 11.36 7.55
CA SER A 594 -12.71 11.95 7.55
C SER A 594 -12.48 12.92 6.40
N SER A 595 -11.53 13.83 6.60
CA SER A 595 -11.17 14.85 5.62
C SER A 595 -9.66 14.98 5.43
N ILE A 596 -9.25 15.18 4.18
CA ILE A 596 -7.86 15.40 3.78
C ILE A 596 -7.75 16.74 3.07
N GLU A 597 -6.76 17.55 3.46
CA GLU A 597 -6.37 18.78 2.79
C GLU A 597 -4.87 18.72 2.43
N ILE A 598 -4.54 18.78 1.15
CA ILE A 598 -3.14 18.76 0.66
C ILE A 598 -2.85 20.07 -0.06
N GLN A 599 -1.97 20.89 0.51
CA GLN A 599 -1.51 22.12 -0.12
C GLN A 599 -0.33 21.89 -1.07
N ASP A 600 0.62 21.05 -0.65
CA ASP A 600 1.81 20.60 -1.38
C ASP A 600 2.36 19.32 -0.72
N GLY A 601 3.41 18.70 -1.27
CA GLY A 601 4.03 17.48 -0.74
C GLY A 601 3.83 16.27 -1.65
N SER A 602 4.07 15.07 -1.12
CA SER A 602 3.92 13.84 -1.89
C SER A 602 3.27 12.70 -1.12
N THR A 603 2.41 11.94 -1.78
CA THR A 603 1.94 10.63 -1.32
C THR A 603 1.90 9.64 -2.47
N GLN A 604 2.19 8.36 -2.21
CA GLN A 604 2.07 7.35 -3.25
C GLN A 604 0.61 6.96 -3.51
N SER A 605 -0.22 6.89 -2.47
CA SER A 605 -1.60 6.43 -2.61
C SER A 605 -2.52 7.14 -1.61
N ILE A 606 -3.68 7.59 -2.08
CA ILE A 606 -4.80 8.07 -1.27
C ILE A 606 -6.00 7.18 -1.56
N GLN A 607 -6.57 6.57 -0.53
CA GLN A 607 -7.84 5.84 -0.62
C GLN A 607 -8.88 6.57 0.21
N LEU A 608 -9.98 6.97 -0.44
CA LEU A 608 -11.09 7.67 0.18
C LEU A 608 -12.25 6.70 0.33
N GLY A 609 -12.52 6.29 1.58
CA GLY A 609 -13.68 5.50 1.98
C GLY A 609 -14.99 6.29 1.89
N ASN A 610 -16.10 5.66 2.25
CA ASN A 610 -17.42 6.29 2.15
C ASN A 610 -17.52 7.61 2.92
N GLU A 611 -18.26 8.60 2.41
CA GLU A 611 -18.50 9.89 3.10
C GLU A 611 -17.22 10.65 3.50
N THR A 612 -16.13 10.47 2.76
CA THR A 612 -14.88 11.21 2.98
C THR A 612 -14.68 12.32 1.98
N THR A 613 -13.96 13.36 2.40
CA THR A 613 -13.66 14.50 1.51
C THR A 613 -12.17 14.70 1.38
N ALA A 614 -11.68 14.93 0.16
CA ALA A 614 -10.30 15.34 -0.09
C ALA A 614 -10.24 16.63 -0.90
N SER A 615 -9.39 17.56 -0.48
CA SER A 615 -9.06 18.77 -1.24
C SER A 615 -7.55 18.83 -1.51
N VAL A 616 -7.14 18.77 -2.78
CA VAL A 616 -5.73 18.79 -3.18
C VAL A 616 -5.45 20.03 -4.02
N TYR A 617 -4.61 20.93 -3.52
CA TYR A 617 -4.23 22.19 -4.16
C TYR A 617 -2.87 22.16 -4.86
N GLY A 618 -2.08 21.09 -4.69
CA GLY A 618 -0.72 20.97 -5.19
C GLY A 618 -0.08 19.63 -4.82
N GLY A 619 1.24 19.52 -5.03
CA GLY A 619 2.01 18.31 -4.72
C GLY A 619 1.94 17.22 -5.80
N SER A 620 2.34 16.00 -5.41
CA SER A 620 2.28 14.81 -6.25
C SER A 620 1.63 13.63 -5.55
N VAL A 621 0.65 13.01 -6.19
CA VAL A 621 -0.09 11.85 -5.68
C VAL A 621 -0.01 10.72 -6.72
N ALA A 622 0.71 9.64 -6.45
CA ALA A 622 0.85 8.62 -7.51
C ALA A 622 -0.49 7.95 -7.84
N VAL A 623 -1.34 7.65 -6.83
CA VAL A 623 -2.68 7.10 -7.02
C VAL A 623 -3.68 7.78 -6.08
N LEU A 624 -4.84 8.20 -6.59
CA LEU A 624 -6.01 8.56 -5.80
C LEU A 624 -7.16 7.62 -6.17
N SER A 625 -7.76 6.96 -5.18
CA SER A 625 -8.93 6.11 -5.34
C SER A 625 -10.05 6.61 -4.44
N ALA A 626 -11.19 6.94 -5.03
CA ALA A 626 -12.37 7.45 -4.33
C ALA A 626 -13.49 6.40 -4.37
N THR A 627 -14.06 6.07 -3.21
CA THR A 627 -15.16 5.07 -3.10
C THR A 627 -16.54 5.71 -2.89
N ALA A 628 -17.59 4.89 -2.86
CA ALA A 628 -19.00 5.33 -2.84
C ALA A 628 -19.27 6.42 -1.79
N GLY A 629 -19.81 7.57 -2.20
CA GLY A 629 -20.12 8.70 -1.32
C GLY A 629 -18.93 9.56 -0.91
N SER A 630 -17.72 9.28 -1.38
CA SER A 630 -16.57 10.18 -1.22
C SER A 630 -16.58 11.31 -2.25
N LEU A 631 -15.96 12.44 -1.87
CA LEU A 631 -15.81 13.63 -2.72
C LEU A 631 -14.34 14.09 -2.73
N ALA A 632 -13.69 14.00 -3.88
CA ALA A 632 -12.35 14.55 -4.08
C ALA A 632 -12.41 15.79 -4.97
N THR A 633 -11.76 16.88 -4.54
CA THR A 633 -11.56 18.11 -5.34
C THR A 633 -10.07 18.38 -5.51
N ILE A 634 -9.59 18.36 -6.74
CA ILE A 634 -8.17 18.50 -7.10
C ILE A 634 -8.02 19.78 -7.92
N LYS A 635 -7.38 20.82 -7.36
CA LYS A 635 -7.19 22.13 -8.00
C LYS A 635 -5.83 22.36 -8.65
N ALA A 636 -4.84 21.54 -8.29
CA ALA A 636 -3.55 21.45 -9.00
C ALA A 636 -2.80 20.20 -8.53
N GLY A 637 -1.59 19.98 -9.06
CA GLY A 637 -0.72 18.87 -8.69
C GLY A 637 -0.54 17.85 -9.82
N ALA A 638 0.35 16.88 -9.58
CA ALA A 638 0.66 15.82 -10.52
C ALA A 638 0.20 14.45 -9.99
N PHE A 639 -0.70 13.81 -10.71
CA PHE A 639 -1.29 12.53 -10.38
C PHE A 639 -0.80 11.44 -11.33
N GLY A 640 -0.45 10.27 -10.80
CA GLY A 640 -0.19 9.11 -11.65
C GLY A 640 -1.49 8.50 -12.17
N SER A 641 -2.45 8.26 -11.27
CA SER A 641 -3.77 7.74 -11.56
C SER A 641 -4.81 8.33 -10.60
N VAL A 642 -6.00 8.64 -11.14
CA VAL A 642 -7.18 9.07 -10.38
C VAL A 642 -8.31 8.13 -10.73
N SER A 643 -8.92 7.50 -9.73
CA SER A 643 -10.04 6.56 -9.88
C SER A 643 -11.20 6.94 -8.98
N ALA A 644 -12.41 6.85 -9.50
CA ALA A 644 -13.66 6.92 -8.74
C ALA A 644 -14.39 5.58 -8.92
N ASP A 645 -14.54 4.79 -7.85
CA ASP A 645 -15.09 3.45 -7.91
C ASP A 645 -16.07 3.19 -6.76
N SER A 646 -17.34 3.00 -7.06
CA SER A 646 -18.33 2.63 -6.05
C SER A 646 -18.47 1.11 -6.07
N ASP A 647 -17.64 0.40 -5.30
CA ASP A 647 -17.39 -1.07 -5.21
C ASP A 647 -18.61 -2.05 -5.27
N ASN A 648 -19.60 -1.88 -6.15
CA ASN A 648 -20.84 -2.66 -6.28
C ASN A 648 -21.69 -2.82 -4.98
N MET A 649 -21.34 -2.15 -3.89
CA MET A 649 -21.88 -2.39 -2.55
C MET A 649 -23.14 -1.56 -2.29
N THR A 650 -24.27 -1.90 -2.91
CA THR A 650 -25.67 -1.58 -2.52
C THR A 650 -26.10 -0.14 -2.15
N GLU A 651 -25.20 0.82 -2.03
CA GLU A 651 -25.48 2.20 -1.62
C GLU A 651 -25.54 3.09 -2.86
N ASP A 652 -26.67 3.81 -3.00
CA ASP A 652 -27.02 4.63 -4.16
C ASP A 652 -26.19 5.93 -4.29
N VAL A 653 -25.09 6.10 -3.54
CA VAL A 653 -24.32 7.35 -3.53
C VAL A 653 -23.01 7.16 -4.31
N PRO A 654 -22.85 7.82 -5.48
CA PRO A 654 -21.64 7.68 -6.29
C PRO A 654 -20.41 8.30 -5.62
N ALA A 655 -19.22 7.82 -5.98
CA ALA A 655 -17.99 8.55 -5.72
C ALA A 655 -17.90 9.74 -6.69
N GLU A 656 -17.45 10.90 -6.23
CA GLU A 656 -17.27 12.08 -7.07
C GLU A 656 -15.83 12.61 -7.02
N VAL A 657 -15.21 12.77 -8.19
CA VAL A 657 -13.87 13.38 -8.32
C VAL A 657 -13.90 14.56 -9.28
N ASN A 658 -13.58 15.74 -8.78
CA ASN A 658 -13.51 16.99 -9.52
C ASN A 658 -12.05 17.42 -9.72
N LEU A 659 -11.58 17.45 -10.97
CA LEU A 659 -10.26 17.93 -11.35
C LEU A 659 -10.37 19.33 -11.96
N VAL A 660 -9.55 20.26 -11.51
CA VAL A 660 -9.45 21.64 -12.00
C VAL A 660 -7.98 21.92 -12.25
N GLY A 661 -7.55 21.99 -13.51
CA GLY A 661 -6.16 22.37 -13.84
C GLY A 661 -5.06 21.36 -13.42
N ALA A 662 -5.41 20.16 -12.95
CA ALA A 662 -4.46 19.14 -12.51
C ALA A 662 -3.87 18.32 -13.66
N THR A 663 -2.70 17.71 -13.45
CA THR A 663 -2.15 16.72 -14.37
C THR A 663 -2.45 15.31 -13.86
N SER A 664 -2.94 14.40 -14.69
CA SER A 664 -3.12 12.99 -14.35
C SER A 664 -2.58 12.07 -15.46
N GLY A 665 -1.90 10.98 -15.11
CA GLY A 665 -1.52 9.94 -16.07
C GLY A 665 -2.68 8.99 -16.43
N ARG A 666 -3.71 8.90 -15.59
CA ARG A 666 -4.87 8.04 -15.82
C ARG A 666 -6.10 8.55 -15.09
N LEU A 667 -7.26 8.54 -15.74
CA LEU A 667 -8.56 8.80 -15.15
C LEU A 667 -9.45 7.58 -15.32
N THR A 668 -9.98 7.04 -14.23
CA THR A 668 -10.96 5.94 -14.27
C THR A 668 -12.20 6.25 -13.45
N SER A 669 -13.37 5.82 -13.92
CA SER A 669 -14.64 5.92 -13.19
C SER A 669 -15.44 4.62 -13.30
N SER A 670 -16.08 4.15 -12.22
CA SER A 670 -16.89 2.92 -12.27
C SER A 670 -18.11 2.91 -11.36
N ASP A 671 -19.05 2.04 -11.72
CA ASP A 671 -20.21 1.60 -10.93
C ASP A 671 -21.17 2.70 -10.44
N GLY A 672 -21.28 3.78 -11.20
CA GLY A 672 -22.16 4.94 -10.95
C GLY A 672 -21.38 6.20 -10.60
N SER A 673 -20.07 6.09 -10.39
CA SER A 673 -19.20 7.20 -10.01
C SER A 673 -19.09 8.27 -11.08
N ILE A 674 -18.72 9.47 -10.64
CA ILE A 674 -18.65 10.68 -11.47
C ILE A 674 -17.23 11.24 -11.41
N VAL A 675 -16.63 11.45 -12.58
CA VAL A 675 -15.37 12.19 -12.71
C VAL A 675 -15.62 13.44 -13.55
N ARG A 676 -15.33 14.62 -13.02
CA ARG A 676 -15.42 15.90 -13.75
C ARG A 676 -14.04 16.52 -13.91
N MET A 677 -13.71 16.98 -15.11
CA MET A 677 -12.44 17.67 -15.40
C MET A 677 -12.69 19.03 -16.04
N MET A 678 -12.22 20.09 -15.37
CA MET A 678 -12.24 21.49 -15.78
C MET A 678 -10.81 21.98 -16.02
N GLY A 679 -10.24 21.67 -17.19
CA GLY A 679 -8.86 22.03 -17.49
C GLY A 679 -7.83 21.06 -16.90
N GLY A 680 -6.55 21.25 -17.25
CA GLY A 680 -5.44 20.39 -16.83
C GLY A 680 -4.86 19.54 -17.98
N LEU A 681 -4.09 18.51 -17.63
CA LEU A 681 -3.49 17.58 -18.59
C LEU A 681 -3.83 16.15 -18.19
N VAL A 682 -4.39 15.35 -19.10
CA VAL A 682 -4.39 13.89 -18.96
C VAL A 682 -3.34 13.34 -19.92
N ASP A 683 -2.30 12.71 -19.39
CA ASP A 683 -1.21 12.11 -20.16
C ASP A 683 -1.29 10.58 -20.04
N GLY A 684 -2.32 10.00 -20.65
CA GLY A 684 -2.57 8.56 -20.65
C GLY A 684 -4.06 8.19 -20.71
N HIS A 685 -4.47 7.20 -19.93
CA HIS A 685 -5.74 6.50 -20.15
C HIS A 685 -6.94 7.17 -19.49
N VAL A 686 -8.02 7.39 -20.25
CA VAL A 686 -9.34 7.73 -19.71
C VAL A 686 -10.26 6.54 -19.90
N GLY A 687 -10.84 6.01 -18.82
CA GLY A 687 -11.74 4.88 -18.94
C GLY A 687 -12.87 4.88 -17.93
N GLY A 688 -13.93 4.14 -18.22
CA GLY A 688 -14.95 3.93 -17.22
C GLY A 688 -15.84 2.72 -17.44
N SER A 689 -16.50 2.26 -16.39
CA SER A 689 -17.47 1.15 -16.41
C SER A 689 -18.75 1.53 -15.70
N LYS A 690 -19.89 1.72 -16.40
CA LYS A 690 -21.18 2.12 -15.77
C LYS A 690 -21.10 3.43 -14.99
N SER A 691 -20.41 4.42 -15.53
CA SER A 691 -20.08 5.66 -14.82
C SER A 691 -20.40 6.92 -15.64
N GLU A 692 -20.13 8.09 -15.09
CA GLU A 692 -20.15 9.37 -15.79
C GLU A 692 -18.77 10.03 -15.78
N ILE A 693 -18.34 10.54 -16.93
CA ILE A 693 -17.13 11.35 -17.08
C ILE A 693 -17.49 12.64 -17.81
N SER A 694 -17.33 13.79 -17.17
CA SER A 694 -17.57 15.12 -17.76
C SER A 694 -16.26 15.87 -17.98
N LEU A 695 -16.08 16.41 -19.17
CA LEU A 695 -14.85 17.01 -19.65
C LEU A 695 -15.13 18.37 -20.28
N SER A 696 -14.81 19.46 -19.56
CA SER A 696 -15.10 20.84 -19.98
C SER A 696 -13.84 21.67 -20.29
N GLY A 697 -12.67 21.05 -20.36
CA GLY A 697 -11.43 21.72 -20.75
C GLY A 697 -10.19 20.84 -20.56
N GLY A 698 -9.03 21.40 -20.90
CA GLY A 698 -7.72 20.79 -20.67
C GLY A 698 -7.08 20.23 -21.94
N VAL A 699 -6.03 19.44 -21.78
CA VAL A 699 -5.35 18.74 -22.88
C VAL A 699 -5.31 17.26 -22.55
N TRP A 700 -5.67 16.41 -23.50
CA TRP A 700 -5.55 14.96 -23.36
C TRP A 700 -4.55 14.46 -24.39
N ILE A 701 -3.46 13.94 -23.87
CA ILE A 701 -2.35 13.40 -24.63
C ILE A 701 -2.39 11.89 -24.36
N ASP A 702 -2.36 11.11 -25.44
CA ASP A 702 -2.03 9.68 -25.46
C ASP A 702 -3.15 8.59 -25.31
N ASP A 703 -2.70 7.39 -25.69
CA ASP A 703 -3.17 5.99 -25.71
C ASP A 703 -4.63 5.65 -26.02
N THR A 704 -5.63 5.87 -25.15
CA THR A 704 -6.96 5.27 -25.35
C THR A 704 -8.05 5.83 -24.41
N PHE A 705 -9.21 6.18 -24.97
CA PHE A 705 -10.49 6.24 -24.24
C PHE A 705 -11.14 4.85 -24.14
N ASP A 706 -11.00 4.07 -23.05
CA ASP A 706 -11.66 2.75 -22.90
C ASP A 706 -12.96 2.89 -22.09
N ILE A 707 -14.06 3.01 -22.82
CA ILE A 707 -15.35 3.37 -22.24
C ILE A 707 -16.26 2.16 -22.34
N ARG A 708 -16.75 1.69 -21.18
CA ARG A 708 -17.66 0.56 -21.05
C ARG A 708 -18.88 1.04 -20.30
N ASP A 709 -20.06 0.92 -20.89
CA ASP A 709 -21.34 1.26 -20.24
C ASP A 709 -21.37 2.68 -19.61
N THR A 710 -20.48 3.57 -20.04
CA THR A 710 -20.19 4.86 -19.39
C THR A 710 -20.66 5.98 -20.28
N GLU A 711 -21.19 7.03 -19.67
CA GLU A 711 -21.56 8.26 -20.34
C GLU A 711 -20.41 9.26 -20.24
N ILE A 712 -19.85 9.65 -21.38
CA ILE A 712 -18.86 10.71 -21.46
C ILE A 712 -19.47 11.96 -22.07
N ARG A 713 -19.33 13.08 -21.36
CA ARG A 713 -19.73 14.42 -21.80
C ARG A 713 -18.49 15.24 -22.08
N VAL A 714 -18.39 15.77 -23.29
CA VAL A 714 -17.26 16.60 -23.72
C VAL A 714 -17.78 17.93 -24.23
N SER A 715 -17.46 18.98 -23.49
CA SER A 715 -17.86 20.35 -23.79
C SER A 715 -16.67 21.28 -24.04
N GLY A 716 -15.44 20.84 -23.73
CA GLY A 716 -14.23 21.59 -24.04
C GLY A 716 -12.93 20.80 -23.91
N GLY A 717 -11.82 21.42 -24.30
CA GLY A 717 -10.46 20.87 -24.21
C GLY A 717 -9.91 20.31 -25.52
N ILE A 718 -8.62 19.99 -25.55
CA ILE A 718 -7.92 19.45 -26.71
C ILE A 718 -7.81 17.93 -26.57
N ILE A 719 -8.23 17.23 -27.60
CA ILE A 719 -8.15 15.78 -27.71
C ILE A 719 -7.05 15.44 -28.71
N LEU A 720 -5.87 15.01 -28.23
CA LEU A 720 -4.75 14.58 -29.07
C LEU A 720 -4.60 13.06 -29.12
N GLY A 721 -5.33 12.33 -28.26
CA GLY A 721 -5.34 10.87 -28.19
C GLY A 721 -6.40 10.21 -29.09
N ARG A 722 -6.40 8.87 -29.11
CA ARG A 722 -7.34 8.05 -29.87
C ARG A 722 -8.64 7.79 -29.10
N LEU A 723 -9.77 7.95 -29.78
CA LEU A 723 -11.09 7.65 -29.24
C LEU A 723 -11.42 6.15 -29.43
N TYR A 724 -11.79 5.45 -28.35
CA TYR A 724 -11.92 3.99 -28.40
C TYR A 724 -13.14 3.42 -27.64
N LEU A 725 -14.33 3.68 -28.17
CA LEU A 725 -15.60 3.25 -27.59
C LEU A 725 -15.88 1.76 -27.90
N ARG A 726 -15.62 0.87 -26.95
CA ARG A 726 -15.90 -0.58 -27.06
C ARG A 726 -17.24 -0.95 -26.43
N ASP A 727 -18.00 -1.79 -27.14
CA ASP A 727 -19.13 -2.49 -26.56
C ASP A 727 -18.67 -3.83 -25.96
N PHE A 728 -19.13 -4.13 -24.75
CA PHE A 728 -19.05 -5.47 -24.17
C PHE A 728 -20.44 -6.10 -24.22
N ILE A 729 -20.50 -7.43 -24.32
CA ILE A 729 -21.70 -8.21 -24.70
C ILE A 729 -22.93 -8.03 -23.77
N SER A 730 -22.86 -7.19 -22.72
CA SER A 730 -23.94 -6.86 -21.80
C SER A 730 -24.16 -5.34 -21.71
N ALA A 731 -25.38 -4.88 -22.00
CA ALA A 731 -25.84 -3.51 -21.76
C ALA A 731 -25.58 -3.05 -20.31
N PRO A 732 -25.39 -1.74 -20.02
CA PRO A 732 -25.67 -0.54 -20.84
C PRO A 732 -24.76 -0.28 -22.05
N ILE A 733 -25.21 0.52 -23.02
CA ILE A 733 -24.41 0.93 -24.17
C ILE A 733 -23.56 2.16 -23.79
N PRO A 734 -22.25 2.22 -24.12
CA PRO A 734 -21.45 3.42 -23.88
C PRO A 734 -21.95 4.61 -24.71
N LYS A 735 -21.95 5.79 -24.11
CA LYS A 735 -22.41 7.04 -24.74
C LYS A 735 -21.32 8.08 -24.76
N LEU A 736 -21.15 8.75 -25.90
CA LEU A 736 -20.33 9.95 -26.02
C LEU A 736 -21.23 11.12 -26.46
N LEU A 737 -21.26 12.17 -25.65
CA LEU A 737 -22.00 13.40 -25.89
C LEU A 737 -21.02 14.53 -26.11
N LEU A 738 -21.03 15.13 -27.30
CA LEU A 738 -20.20 16.28 -27.65
C LEU A 738 -21.05 17.54 -27.67
N PHE A 739 -20.60 18.58 -26.98
CA PHE A 739 -21.25 19.88 -26.93
C PHE A 739 -20.34 20.91 -27.61
N GLY A 740 -20.85 21.52 -28.68
CA GLY A 740 -20.06 22.36 -29.56
C GLY A 740 -20.86 23.46 -30.23
N THR A 741 -20.15 24.47 -30.73
CA THR A 741 -20.74 25.59 -31.48
C THR A 741 -20.90 25.25 -32.97
N GLU A 742 -20.03 24.39 -33.50
CA GLU A 742 -19.98 23.96 -34.88
C GLU A 742 -19.60 22.48 -34.99
N PHE A 743 -20.19 21.76 -35.96
CA PHE A 743 -19.89 20.37 -36.26
C PHE A 743 -19.84 20.15 -37.77
N TYR A 744 -18.95 19.27 -38.21
CA TYR A 744 -18.71 18.92 -39.61
C TYR A 744 -18.63 17.40 -39.76
N ILE A 745 -19.28 16.87 -40.79
CA ILE A 745 -19.16 15.46 -41.22
C ILE A 745 -18.52 15.44 -42.60
N ASP A 746 -17.36 14.80 -42.74
CA ASP A 746 -16.54 14.79 -43.95
C ASP A 746 -16.31 16.22 -44.50
N GLY A 747 -16.03 17.16 -43.58
CA GLY A 747 -15.85 18.58 -43.88
C GLY A 747 -17.11 19.35 -44.29
N GLN A 748 -18.31 18.74 -44.24
CA GLN A 748 -19.58 19.42 -44.50
C GLN A 748 -20.28 19.82 -43.19
N PRO A 749 -20.76 21.07 -43.05
CA PRO A 749 -21.37 21.53 -41.81
C PRO A 749 -22.69 20.79 -41.50
N VAL A 750 -22.88 20.44 -40.22
CA VAL A 750 -24.13 19.87 -39.71
C VAL A 750 -25.05 21.01 -39.23
N ASN A 751 -26.22 21.15 -39.85
CA ASN A 751 -27.15 22.24 -39.56
C ASN A 751 -28.07 21.89 -38.38
N LEU A 752 -27.61 22.18 -37.17
CA LEU A 752 -28.40 22.06 -35.94
C LEU A 752 -28.89 23.43 -35.47
N ALA A 753 -30.12 23.50 -34.98
CA ALA A 753 -30.56 24.63 -34.16
C ALA A 753 -29.84 24.60 -32.79
N GLU A 754 -29.85 25.73 -32.09
CA GLU A 754 -29.35 25.79 -30.72
C GLU A 754 -30.15 24.86 -29.80
N GLY A 755 -29.45 24.09 -28.97
CA GLY A 755 -30.00 23.04 -28.11
C GLY A 755 -30.45 21.79 -28.87
N GLU A 756 -30.31 21.74 -30.20
CA GLU A 756 -30.65 20.56 -31.00
C GLU A 756 -29.51 19.53 -30.92
N SER A 757 -29.88 18.28 -30.65
CA SER A 757 -28.99 17.13 -30.62
C SER A 757 -29.23 16.23 -31.83
N GLN A 758 -28.15 15.69 -32.40
CA GLN A 758 -28.21 14.68 -33.45
C GLN A 758 -27.34 13.47 -33.07
N SER A 759 -27.93 12.27 -33.12
CA SER A 759 -27.18 11.03 -32.97
C SER A 759 -26.46 10.66 -34.28
N ILE A 760 -25.18 10.34 -34.19
CA ILE A 760 -24.32 9.94 -35.32
C ILE A 760 -24.21 8.42 -35.35
N THR A 761 -24.87 7.80 -36.33
CA THR A 761 -24.92 6.32 -36.47
C THR A 761 -24.02 5.82 -37.61
N GLU A 762 -23.60 6.74 -38.47
CA GLU A 762 -22.67 6.49 -39.56
C GLU A 762 -21.28 6.11 -39.01
N ARG A 763 -20.55 5.29 -39.78
CA ARG A 763 -19.19 4.84 -39.47
C ARG A 763 -18.33 4.91 -40.74
N GLY A 764 -17.03 5.09 -40.58
CA GLY A 764 -16.08 5.36 -41.68
C GLY A 764 -16.23 6.75 -42.27
N ILE A 765 -16.59 7.72 -41.42
CA ILE A 765 -16.71 9.15 -41.73
C ILE A 765 -15.82 9.93 -40.75
N GLU A 766 -15.38 11.11 -41.14
CA GLU A 766 -14.67 12.03 -40.26
C GLU A 766 -15.68 12.98 -39.59
N LEU A 767 -15.68 13.02 -38.25
CA LEU A 767 -16.42 14.01 -37.47
C LEU A 767 -15.43 15.03 -36.91
N SER A 768 -15.61 16.29 -37.24
CA SER A 768 -14.83 17.40 -36.68
C SER A 768 -15.74 18.53 -36.22
N GLY A 769 -15.19 19.47 -35.46
CA GLY A 769 -15.99 20.58 -34.94
C GLY A 769 -15.24 21.50 -33.99
N VAL A 770 -16.00 22.45 -33.45
CA VAL A 770 -15.55 23.39 -32.42
C VAL A 770 -16.41 23.14 -31.18
N LEU A 771 -15.79 22.72 -30.08
CA LEU A 771 -16.44 22.50 -28.80
C LEU A 771 -16.93 23.83 -28.18
N SER A 772 -17.73 23.74 -27.12
CA SER A 772 -18.37 24.91 -26.51
C SER A 772 -17.36 25.89 -25.87
N ASP A 773 -16.15 25.43 -25.59
CA ASP A 773 -15.07 26.29 -25.12
C ASP A 773 -14.19 26.90 -26.23
N GLY A 774 -14.49 26.61 -27.49
CA GLY A 774 -13.75 27.08 -28.66
C GLY A 774 -12.63 26.15 -29.14
N SER A 775 -12.32 25.07 -28.42
CA SER A 775 -11.32 24.11 -28.87
C SER A 775 -11.82 23.31 -30.08
N THR A 776 -10.92 22.93 -30.97
CA THR A 776 -11.25 22.10 -32.13
C THR A 776 -11.02 20.62 -31.85
N PHE A 777 -11.81 19.75 -32.48
CA PHE A 777 -11.59 18.30 -32.45
C PHE A 777 -11.80 17.66 -33.83
N GLU A 778 -11.24 16.47 -34.02
CA GLU A 778 -11.37 15.64 -35.21
C GLU A 778 -11.33 14.16 -34.79
N PHE A 779 -12.29 13.37 -35.28
CA PHE A 779 -12.42 11.93 -35.01
C PHE A 779 -12.69 11.16 -36.32
N ASP A 780 -11.93 10.09 -36.58
CA ASP A 780 -12.26 9.13 -37.63
C ASP A 780 -13.21 8.05 -37.07
N LEU A 781 -14.51 8.11 -37.38
CA LEU A 781 -15.51 7.21 -36.80
C LEU A 781 -15.47 5.80 -37.42
N SER A 782 -14.31 5.15 -37.44
CA SER A 782 -14.12 3.81 -37.98
C SER A 782 -14.81 2.74 -37.11
N SER A 783 -15.28 1.69 -37.79
CA SER A 783 -15.77 0.46 -37.14
C SER A 783 -14.76 -0.69 -37.20
N GLN A 784 -13.58 -0.44 -37.75
CA GLN A 784 -12.50 -1.43 -37.78
C GLN A 784 -11.64 -1.25 -36.53
N LEU A 785 -11.58 -2.30 -35.71
CA LEU A 785 -10.66 -2.35 -34.58
C LEU A 785 -9.22 -2.11 -35.09
N PHE A 786 -8.44 -1.29 -34.38
CA PHE A 786 -7.03 -0.97 -34.64
C PHE A 786 -6.74 0.02 -35.79
N VAL A 787 -7.75 0.72 -36.30
CA VAL A 787 -7.56 1.98 -37.04
C VAL A 787 -7.76 3.13 -36.04
N ASP A 788 -7.05 4.24 -36.22
CA ASP A 788 -6.77 5.28 -35.21
C ASP A 788 -7.87 5.50 -34.16
N ASP A 789 -9.08 5.89 -34.58
CA ASP A 789 -10.26 6.02 -33.73
C ASP A 789 -11.25 4.86 -33.98
N TYR A 790 -11.93 4.39 -32.94
CA TYR A 790 -12.89 3.30 -33.01
C TYR A 790 -14.14 3.62 -32.20
N LEU A 791 -15.30 3.51 -32.87
CA LEU A 791 -16.61 3.57 -32.25
C LEU A 791 -17.36 2.28 -32.55
N SER A 792 -17.71 1.52 -31.50
CA SER A 792 -18.50 0.31 -31.65
C SER A 792 -19.80 0.59 -32.43
N GLN A 793 -20.31 -0.42 -33.13
CA GLN A 793 -21.54 -0.26 -33.93
C GLN A 793 -22.77 0.03 -33.07
N THR A 794 -22.73 -0.34 -31.80
CA THR A 794 -23.79 -0.15 -30.82
C THR A 794 -23.59 1.11 -29.99
N GLY A 795 -22.36 1.61 -29.85
CA GLY A 795 -22.05 2.83 -29.11
C GLY A 795 -22.80 4.05 -29.65
N GLU A 796 -23.36 4.85 -28.74
CA GLU A 796 -24.11 6.05 -29.08
C GLU A 796 -23.19 7.27 -29.06
N LEU A 797 -23.07 7.93 -30.20
CA LEU A 797 -22.43 9.25 -30.31
C LEU A 797 -23.52 10.28 -30.59
N THR A 798 -23.62 11.30 -29.75
CA THR A 798 -24.55 12.42 -29.92
C THR A 798 -23.78 13.73 -29.93
N ILE A 799 -24.01 14.54 -30.96
CA ILE A 799 -23.55 15.92 -31.01
C ILE A 799 -24.70 16.85 -30.65
N THR A 800 -24.45 17.86 -29.81
CA THR A 800 -25.43 18.87 -29.43
C THR A 800 -24.86 20.25 -29.71
N ARG A 801 -25.59 21.04 -30.50
CA ARG A 801 -25.18 22.41 -30.78
C ARG A 801 -25.58 23.33 -29.65
N VAL A 802 -24.61 24.04 -29.08
CA VAL A 802 -24.82 25.06 -28.05
C VAL A 802 -24.43 26.42 -28.63
N SER A 803 -25.21 27.45 -28.30
CA SER A 803 -24.98 28.84 -28.75
C SER A 803 -23.93 29.55 -27.92
N ARG A 804 -23.94 29.27 -26.61
CA ARG A 804 -23.14 29.97 -25.62
C ARG A 804 -21.80 29.31 -25.46
N ARG A 805 -20.78 30.16 -25.38
CA ARG A 805 -19.43 29.73 -25.11
C ARG A 805 -19.29 29.54 -23.59
N GLN A 806 -18.49 28.57 -23.16
CA GLN A 806 -18.40 28.26 -21.72
C GLN A 806 -18.02 29.49 -20.88
N GLY A 807 -18.85 29.77 -19.86
CA GLY A 807 -18.68 30.91 -18.98
C GLY A 807 -19.27 32.23 -19.50
N ASP A 808 -19.60 32.37 -20.78
CA ASP A 808 -20.30 33.54 -21.34
C ASP A 808 -21.81 33.32 -21.24
N PHE A 809 -22.33 33.54 -20.03
CA PHE A 809 -23.74 33.32 -19.69
C PHE A 809 -24.65 34.46 -20.15
N SER A 810 -24.07 35.61 -20.51
CA SER A 810 -24.77 36.78 -21.06
C SER A 810 -24.85 36.77 -22.59
N ASP A 811 -24.10 35.89 -23.26
CA ASP A 811 -24.05 35.69 -24.71
C ASP A 811 -23.56 36.95 -25.46
N ASP A 812 -22.59 37.65 -24.89
CA ASP A 812 -22.00 38.86 -25.46
C ASP A 812 -20.57 38.68 -25.99
N ALA A 813 -20.08 37.43 -25.95
CA ALA A 813 -18.74 36.98 -26.31
C ALA A 813 -17.63 37.34 -25.32
N ALA A 814 -17.93 37.92 -24.16
CA ALA A 814 -16.98 38.13 -23.07
C ALA A 814 -17.35 37.27 -21.86
N VAL A 815 -16.34 36.76 -21.14
CA VAL A 815 -16.56 36.09 -19.84
C VAL A 815 -16.15 37.05 -18.74
N ASP A 816 -17.11 37.80 -18.19
CA ASP A 816 -16.86 38.85 -17.22
C ASP A 816 -17.84 38.83 -16.02
N GLY A 817 -17.99 39.98 -15.34
CA GLY A 817 -18.86 40.09 -14.17
C GLY A 817 -20.36 40.02 -14.48
N GLU A 818 -20.79 40.33 -15.70
CA GLU A 818 -22.18 40.20 -16.13
C GLU A 818 -22.60 38.72 -16.22
N ASP A 819 -21.67 37.84 -16.62
CA ASP A 819 -21.90 36.40 -16.65
C ASP A 819 -22.04 35.82 -15.25
N PHE A 820 -21.19 36.23 -14.30
CA PHE A 820 -21.31 35.81 -12.90
C PHE A 820 -22.70 36.12 -12.34
N LEU A 821 -23.24 37.31 -12.65
CA LEU A 821 -24.59 37.69 -12.23
C LEU A 821 -25.67 36.85 -12.92
N SER A 822 -25.45 36.49 -14.19
CA SER A 822 -26.34 35.59 -14.94
C SER A 822 -26.34 34.17 -14.36
N TRP A 823 -25.16 33.62 -14.01
CA TRP A 823 -25.04 32.35 -13.30
C TRP A 823 -25.70 32.38 -11.92
N GLN A 824 -25.39 33.39 -11.10
CA GLN A 824 -25.97 33.50 -9.76
C GLN A 824 -27.50 33.59 -9.82
N LYS A 825 -28.04 34.29 -10.82
CA LYS A 825 -29.48 34.34 -11.09
C LYS A 825 -30.01 32.98 -11.54
N ALA A 826 -29.35 32.32 -12.50
CA ALA A 826 -29.71 31.02 -13.02
C ALA A 826 -29.73 29.93 -11.93
N MET A 827 -28.74 29.91 -11.03
CA MET A 827 -28.67 29.02 -9.86
C MET A 827 -29.89 29.19 -8.94
N SER A 828 -30.42 30.41 -8.81
CA SER A 828 -31.63 30.68 -8.01
C SER A 828 -32.94 30.32 -8.72
N THR A 829 -32.96 30.30 -10.05
CA THR A 829 -34.17 30.04 -10.85
C THR A 829 -34.22 28.63 -11.44
N GLY A 830 -33.11 27.89 -11.43
CA GLY A 830 -32.94 26.65 -12.18
C GLY A 830 -32.95 26.86 -13.70
N SER A 831 -32.52 28.04 -14.18
CA SER A 831 -32.44 28.29 -15.64
C SER A 831 -31.20 27.58 -16.17
N LEU A 832 -31.32 26.79 -17.22
CA LEU A 832 -30.16 26.12 -17.85
C LEU A 832 -29.29 27.09 -18.69
N ASP A 833 -29.66 28.36 -18.73
CA ASP A 833 -28.91 29.45 -19.35
C ASP A 833 -27.46 29.58 -18.84
N ALA A 834 -27.16 29.06 -17.66
CA ALA A 834 -25.81 29.04 -17.08
C ALA A 834 -25.33 27.64 -16.69
N ASP A 835 -25.84 26.61 -17.39
CA ASP A 835 -25.38 25.22 -17.30
C ASP A 835 -24.19 25.05 -18.27
N ALA A 836 -22.98 25.26 -17.74
CA ALA A 836 -21.73 25.36 -18.50
C ALA A 836 -21.11 24.00 -18.82
N ASP A 837 -21.33 22.97 -17.99
CA ASP A 837 -20.92 21.60 -18.27
C ASP A 837 -21.99 20.78 -19.01
N HIS A 838 -23.18 21.35 -19.16
CA HIS A 838 -24.34 20.74 -19.82
C HIS A 838 -24.80 19.46 -19.13
N ASP A 839 -24.69 19.38 -17.79
CA ASP A 839 -25.18 18.25 -16.99
C ASP A 839 -26.71 18.28 -16.78
N GLY A 840 -27.36 19.40 -17.12
CA GLY A 840 -28.80 19.63 -16.98
C GLY A 840 -29.17 20.32 -15.67
N LEU A 841 -28.20 20.77 -14.88
CA LEU A 841 -28.35 21.53 -13.64
C LEU A 841 -27.48 22.80 -13.70
N VAL A 842 -27.78 23.77 -12.83
CA VAL A 842 -26.90 24.93 -12.61
C VAL A 842 -26.48 24.93 -11.15
N THR A 843 -25.20 24.66 -10.93
CA THR A 843 -24.58 24.40 -9.63
C THR A 843 -23.37 25.31 -9.39
N GLU A 844 -22.65 25.08 -8.29
CA GLU A 844 -21.36 25.74 -8.03
C GLU A 844 -20.26 25.29 -9.02
N HIS A 845 -20.44 24.12 -9.65
CA HIS A 845 -19.54 23.63 -10.70
C HIS A 845 -19.50 24.58 -11.90
N ASP A 846 -20.66 25.05 -12.37
CA ASP A 846 -20.76 26.02 -13.47
C ASP A 846 -20.10 27.36 -13.15
N GLY A 847 -20.23 27.80 -11.90
CA GLY A 847 -19.55 28.99 -11.40
C GLY A 847 -18.03 28.83 -11.40
N THR A 848 -17.54 27.60 -11.19
CA THR A 848 -16.10 27.28 -11.29
C THR A 848 -15.63 27.33 -12.74
N ILE A 849 -16.42 26.81 -13.69
CA ILE A 849 -16.13 26.92 -15.14
C ILE A 849 -16.03 28.39 -15.55
N TRP A 850 -16.99 29.24 -15.14
CA TRP A 850 -16.90 30.68 -15.34
C TRP A 850 -15.62 31.27 -14.75
N GLY A 851 -15.29 30.92 -13.50
CA GLY A 851 -14.12 31.44 -12.81
C GLY A 851 -12.81 31.09 -13.52
N VAL A 852 -12.71 29.89 -14.09
CA VAL A 852 -11.56 29.46 -14.91
C VAL A 852 -11.47 30.23 -16.22
N ARG A 853 -12.61 30.65 -16.79
CA ARG A 853 -12.71 31.37 -18.07
C ARG A 853 -12.74 32.89 -17.92
N TYR A 854 -12.82 33.44 -16.71
CA TYR A 854 -12.94 34.89 -16.49
C TYR A 854 -11.85 35.69 -17.21
N GLY A 855 -12.28 36.69 -17.97
CA GLY A 855 -11.45 37.53 -18.82
C GLY A 855 -11.23 36.99 -20.24
N THR A 856 -11.82 35.85 -20.61
CA THR A 856 -11.79 35.34 -21.99
C THR A 856 -12.68 36.20 -22.88
N ASP A 857 -12.13 36.75 -23.97
CA ASP A 857 -12.89 37.43 -25.02
C ASP A 857 -12.93 36.55 -26.27
N TYR A 858 -14.06 35.90 -26.47
CA TYR A 858 -14.28 35.02 -27.61
C TYR A 858 -14.60 35.77 -28.92
N SER A 859 -14.76 37.10 -28.87
CA SER A 859 -14.94 37.93 -30.07
C SER A 859 -13.62 38.16 -30.83
N ARG A 860 -12.47 37.87 -30.20
CA ARG A 860 -11.12 38.06 -30.78
C ARG A 860 -10.19 36.87 -30.54
N PRO A 861 -10.43 35.72 -31.16
CA PRO A 861 -9.56 34.55 -31.02
C PRO A 861 -8.10 34.90 -31.38
N GLY A 862 -7.16 34.62 -30.46
CA GLY A 862 -5.72 34.85 -30.64
C GLY A 862 -5.15 36.16 -30.07
N ASP A 863 -5.98 37.13 -29.67
CA ASP A 863 -5.56 38.42 -29.06
C ASP A 863 -5.28 38.23 -27.57
N GLN A 864 -4.21 37.51 -27.25
CA GLN A 864 -3.88 37.07 -25.90
C GLN A 864 -3.52 38.19 -24.93
N ASN A 865 -3.01 39.32 -25.44
CA ASN A 865 -2.68 40.48 -24.60
C ASN A 865 -3.83 41.50 -24.53
N HIS A 866 -4.95 41.22 -25.20
CA HIS A 866 -6.15 42.04 -25.29
C HIS A 866 -5.89 43.48 -25.79
N ASP A 867 -4.91 43.66 -26.68
CA ASP A 867 -4.57 44.97 -27.25
C ASP A 867 -5.35 45.31 -28.52
N GLY A 868 -6.19 44.38 -29.01
CA GLY A 868 -6.99 44.52 -30.21
C GLY A 868 -6.31 44.03 -31.48
N THR A 869 -5.10 43.48 -31.38
CA THR A 869 -4.40 42.83 -32.49
C THR A 869 -4.03 41.39 -32.14
N VAL A 870 -3.85 40.55 -33.17
CA VAL A 870 -3.29 39.21 -33.02
C VAL A 870 -1.92 39.22 -33.70
N ASP A 871 -0.89 39.56 -32.95
CA ASP A 871 0.46 39.79 -33.45
C ASP A 871 1.54 39.11 -32.58
N GLY A 872 2.82 39.44 -32.82
CA GLY A 872 3.91 38.82 -32.06
C GLY A 872 3.85 39.09 -30.56
N GLY A 873 3.18 40.16 -30.13
CA GLY A 873 2.89 40.49 -28.73
C GLY A 873 2.03 39.44 -28.05
N ASP A 874 1.03 38.90 -28.74
CA ASP A 874 0.17 37.84 -28.21
C ASP A 874 0.90 36.52 -28.05
N PHE A 875 1.73 36.17 -29.03
CA PHE A 875 2.61 35.01 -28.94
C PHE A 875 3.61 35.15 -27.80
N LEU A 876 4.16 36.34 -27.57
CA LEU A 876 5.08 36.58 -26.45
C LEU A 876 4.36 36.58 -25.10
N SER A 877 3.14 37.10 -25.04
CA SER A 877 2.26 37.01 -23.86
C SER A 877 1.96 35.54 -23.53
N TRP A 878 1.62 34.75 -24.55
CA TRP A 878 1.47 33.30 -24.46
C TRP A 878 2.76 32.58 -24.03
N GLN A 879 3.92 32.94 -24.58
CA GLN A 879 5.20 32.33 -24.20
C GLN A 879 5.61 32.66 -22.76
N ALA A 880 5.24 33.85 -22.28
CA ALA A 880 5.54 34.34 -20.94
C ALA A 880 4.62 33.75 -19.87
N ASP A 881 3.42 33.28 -20.25
CA ASP A 881 2.52 32.54 -19.36
C ASP A 881 3.13 31.16 -19.06
N SER A 882 3.71 31.04 -17.87
CA SER A 882 4.55 29.89 -17.47
C SER A 882 3.76 28.63 -17.08
N GLN A 883 2.44 28.65 -17.18
CA GLN A 883 1.56 27.50 -16.91
C GLN A 883 1.62 26.53 -18.11
N ALA A 884 2.51 25.54 -18.03
CA ALA A 884 3.06 24.77 -19.15
C ALA A 884 2.10 23.89 -19.98
N ILE A 885 0.80 23.86 -19.69
CA ILE A 885 -0.14 22.91 -20.33
C ILE A 885 -1.02 23.58 -21.40
N ALA A 886 -1.30 24.89 -21.30
CA ALA A 886 -2.09 25.63 -22.31
C ALA A 886 -1.28 26.01 -23.58
N LYS A 887 -0.11 25.39 -23.78
CA LYS A 887 0.79 25.74 -24.89
C LYS A 887 0.25 25.28 -26.25
N TYR A 888 -0.44 24.14 -26.34
CA TYR A 888 -0.82 23.61 -27.66
C TYR A 888 -2.02 24.34 -28.31
N ASP A 889 -2.99 24.81 -27.52
CA ASP A 889 -4.22 25.47 -28.00
C ASP A 889 -3.96 26.82 -28.68
N ARG A 890 -3.22 27.68 -27.98
CA ARG A 890 -3.15 29.09 -28.36
C ARG A 890 -2.15 29.36 -29.45
N THR A 891 -1.17 28.48 -29.70
CA THR A 891 -0.35 28.58 -30.92
C THR A 891 -1.16 28.34 -32.17
N PHE A 892 -2.12 27.41 -32.17
CA PHE A 892 -2.97 27.15 -33.32
C PHE A 892 -3.92 28.34 -33.56
N LEU A 893 -4.64 28.77 -32.52
CA LEU A 893 -5.51 29.95 -32.58
C LEU A 893 -4.75 31.23 -32.97
N TRP A 894 -3.56 31.46 -32.40
CA TRP A 894 -2.70 32.57 -32.81
C TRP A 894 -2.25 32.43 -34.26
N HIS A 895 -1.81 31.24 -34.70
CA HIS A 895 -1.38 31.01 -36.09
C HIS A 895 -2.50 31.27 -37.10
N GLU A 896 -3.73 30.84 -36.81
CA GLU A 896 -4.88 31.06 -37.69
C GLU A 896 -5.33 32.53 -37.73
N ASN A 897 -5.14 33.26 -36.63
CA ASN A 897 -5.58 34.65 -36.50
C ASN A 897 -4.44 35.67 -36.66
N PHE A 898 -3.20 35.24 -36.88
CA PHE A 898 -2.02 36.12 -36.93
C PHE A 898 -2.15 37.19 -38.03
N GLY A 899 -1.96 38.45 -37.64
CA GLY A 899 -2.18 39.62 -38.49
C GLY A 899 -3.63 40.14 -38.46
N GLY A 900 -4.51 39.52 -37.68
CA GLY A 900 -5.83 40.05 -37.35
C GLY A 900 -5.71 41.39 -36.63
N THR A 901 -6.36 42.43 -37.14
CA THR A 901 -6.50 43.71 -36.46
C THR A 901 -7.99 43.95 -36.30
N TYR A 902 -8.49 43.80 -35.09
CA TYR A 902 -9.88 44.09 -34.79
C TYR A 902 -9.98 45.59 -34.61
N VAL A 903 -10.52 46.27 -35.62
CA VAL A 903 -10.75 47.71 -35.52
C VAL A 903 -11.76 47.88 -34.39
N ALA A 904 -11.29 48.32 -33.22
CA ALA A 904 -12.15 48.58 -32.09
C ALA A 904 -13.26 49.52 -32.58
N GLU A 905 -14.50 49.02 -32.65
CA GLU A 905 -15.63 49.92 -32.61
C GLU A 905 -15.44 50.70 -31.32
N SER A 906 -15.17 51.99 -31.43
CA SER A 906 -15.11 52.86 -30.29
C SER A 906 -16.51 52.89 -29.69
N ALA A 907 -16.83 51.93 -28.83
CA ALA A 907 -17.90 52.07 -27.87
C ALA A 907 -17.53 53.31 -27.07
N ALA A 908 -18.25 54.40 -27.33
CA ALA A 908 -18.23 55.57 -26.49
C ALA A 908 -18.86 55.18 -25.15
N HIS A 909 -18.15 54.40 -24.35
CA HIS A 909 -18.39 54.34 -22.92
C HIS A 909 -18.14 55.75 -22.41
N SER A 910 -19.22 56.48 -22.14
CA SER A 910 -19.18 57.70 -21.37
C SER A 910 -18.71 57.33 -19.97
N VAL A 911 -17.39 57.28 -19.77
CA VAL A 911 -16.78 57.34 -18.46
C VAL A 911 -17.29 58.64 -17.81
N PRO A 912 -18.05 58.59 -16.70
CA PRO A 912 -18.36 59.80 -15.98
C PRO A 912 -17.04 60.35 -15.43
N GLU A 913 -16.59 61.48 -15.97
CA GLU A 913 -15.40 62.13 -15.45
C GLU A 913 -15.58 62.45 -13.95
N PRO A 914 -14.54 62.29 -13.10
CA PRO A 914 -14.56 62.68 -11.69
C PRO A 914 -14.87 64.17 -11.43
N SER A 915 -14.95 65.00 -12.47
CA SER A 915 -15.29 66.42 -12.44
C SER A 915 -16.80 66.68 -12.20
N ALA A 916 -17.68 65.71 -12.49
CA ALA A 916 -19.14 65.86 -12.29
C ALA A 916 -19.58 65.78 -10.82
N MET A 917 -18.88 64.98 -9.99
CA MET A 917 -19.18 64.90 -8.54
C MET A 917 -18.66 66.12 -7.76
N VAL A 918 -17.58 66.76 -8.21
CA VAL A 918 -17.04 67.97 -7.56
C VAL A 918 -17.88 69.21 -7.91
N ALA A 919 -18.47 69.28 -9.10
CA ALA A 919 -19.39 70.35 -9.48
C ALA A 919 -20.76 70.26 -8.78
N ALA A 920 -21.27 69.05 -8.51
CA ALA A 920 -22.50 68.85 -7.73
C ALA A 920 -22.32 69.17 -6.23
N LEU A 921 -21.15 68.90 -5.65
CA LEU A 921 -20.82 69.26 -4.26
C LEU A 921 -20.50 70.75 -4.06
N LEU A 922 -20.02 71.46 -5.09
CA LEU A 922 -19.82 72.92 -5.03
C LEU A 922 -21.06 73.74 -5.44
N GLY A 923 -22.00 73.16 -6.19
CA GLY A 923 -23.31 73.76 -6.48
C GLY A 923 -24.31 73.68 -5.31
N GLY A 924 -24.16 72.70 -4.42
CA GLY A 924 -25.06 72.49 -3.27
C GLY A 924 -24.85 73.43 -2.08
N MET A 925 -23.74 74.17 -2.00
CA MET A 925 -23.43 75.06 -0.86
C MET A 925 -23.78 76.55 -1.08
N THR A 926 -24.54 76.92 -2.13
CA THR A 926 -24.97 78.32 -2.36
C THR A 926 -26.48 78.57 -2.29
N LEU A 927 -27.29 77.61 -1.82
CA LEU A 927 -28.75 77.80 -1.58
C LEU A 927 -29.16 77.62 -0.11
N GLY A 928 -28.27 77.99 0.80
CA GLY A 928 -28.44 77.77 2.24
C GLY A 928 -28.33 79.00 3.14
N THR A 929 -28.49 80.25 2.68
CA THR A 929 -28.68 81.39 3.60
C THR A 929 -29.49 82.54 3.00
N THR A 930 -30.34 83.14 3.84
CA THR A 930 -31.12 84.39 3.68
C THR A 930 -32.54 84.32 3.09
N ARG A 931 -33.46 83.66 3.81
CA ARG A 931 -34.86 84.12 3.86
C ARG A 931 -34.98 85.27 4.88
N ARG A 932 -35.10 86.47 4.31
CA ARG A 932 -35.15 87.77 4.99
C ARG A 932 -36.48 87.98 5.73
N MET A 933 -36.33 88.58 6.91
CA MET A 933 -37.36 89.18 7.76
C MET A 933 -38.45 89.94 6.98
N ARG A 934 -39.70 89.82 7.43
CA ARG A 934 -40.73 90.84 7.22
C ARG A 934 -41.17 91.40 8.57
N ARG A 935 -40.90 92.70 8.74
CA ARG A 935 -41.43 93.57 9.80
C ARG A 935 -42.96 93.69 9.69
N GLY A 936 -43.61 93.71 10.85
CA GLY A 936 -44.93 94.28 11.09
C GLY A 936 -44.88 95.09 12.38
N VAL A 937 -45.48 96.26 12.35
CA VAL A 937 -45.32 97.42 13.26
C VAL A 937 -46.34 97.41 14.41
N SER A 938 -45.99 98.11 15.50
CA SER A 938 -46.74 98.49 16.70
C SER A 938 -48.27 98.58 16.55
N ARG A 939 -49.06 98.11 17.52
CA ARG A 939 -49.43 98.76 18.79
C ARG A 939 -50.25 97.76 19.60
#